data_AF-A0A3D8P7A3-F1
#
_entry.id   AF-A0A3D8P7A3-F1
#
_cell.length_a   1.000
_cell.length_b   1.000
_cell.length_c   1.000
_cell.angle_alpha   90.00
_cell.angle_beta   90.00
_cell.angle_gamma   90.00
#
_symmetry.space_group_name_H-M   'P 1'
#
loop_
_entity.id
_entity.type
_entity.pdbx_description
1 polymer ?
#
loop_
_entity_poly.entity_id
_entity_poly.type
_entity_poly.pdbx_seq_one_letter_code
_entity_poly.pdbx_strand_id
1 'polypeptide(L)'
;GLRPAPAPLAQDRDFAPEPELIDPETHYAEDDEPPSQAAVSARISDAIRSRADGKGLLSAVTARLTGGRAAAPARHEPPLRAGEDDDDEDFAEPVAAAPFGAETPRVVVPPKKPAPSRQAQSEAQPALRFDDAASHYEHPPLSLLTAPATVERHQLSQEALMENARMLEAVLDDYGVKGQITEVRPGPVVTLYELEPAPGLKASRVIGLADDIARSMSALSARVSTVPGRSVIGIELPNTRREKVVLREILAARAYGDGTQPLPLALGKDIGGGPVVANLAKMPHLLIAGTTGSGKSVAINTMILSLLYKLSPEECRLIMIDPKMLELSVYDGIPHLLSPVVTDPKKAVVALKWVVGEMEERYRRMSKMGVRNIEGYNGRVREALDKGELFKRTVQTGFDEDTGEPVFETEEFQPETFPYIVVIVDEMADLMMVAGKEIEACIQRLAQMARASGIHLIMATQRPSVDVITGTIKANFPTRISFQVTSKIDSRTILGEQGAEQLLGQGDMLYMAGGSRITRVHGPFVSDEEVEEVVNHLKSFGPPSYMSGVVEGPDEERADSIDQVLGLSTGEGGDAELYDLAVAIVAKDRKCSTSYIQRKLAIGYNKAARLVEQMEEQGVVTPANHVGKREVLVPEV
;
A
#
# COMPACT_ATOMS: atom_id res chain seq x y z
N GLY A 1 21.39 -59.15 9.85
CA GLY A 1 20.77 -58.60 8.63
C GLY A 1 20.94 -57.10 8.61
N LEU A 2 22.09 -56.63 8.15
CA LEU A 2 22.44 -55.21 7.96
C LEU A 2 22.78 -55.04 6.48
N ARG A 3 22.07 -54.15 5.77
CA ARG A 3 22.34 -53.84 4.36
C ARG A 3 23.49 -52.82 4.25
N PRO A 4 24.39 -52.93 3.26
CA PRO A 4 25.47 -51.98 3.07
C PRO A 4 25.03 -50.75 2.24
N ALA A 5 25.70 -49.62 2.48
CA ALA A 5 25.51 -48.37 1.75
C ALA A 5 26.08 -48.45 0.31
N PRO A 6 25.46 -47.78 -0.69
CA PRO A 6 25.99 -47.75 -2.05
C PRO A 6 27.13 -46.73 -2.23
N ALA A 7 28.04 -47.06 -3.16
CA ALA A 7 29.29 -46.38 -3.50
C ALA A 7 29.08 -45.10 -4.35
N PRO A 8 30.09 -44.19 -4.42
CA PRO A 8 29.96 -42.90 -5.09
C PRO A 8 30.17 -43.01 -6.61
N LEU A 9 29.34 -42.29 -7.38
CA LEU A 9 29.49 -42.15 -8.83
C LEU A 9 30.26 -40.89 -9.21
N ALA A 10 30.96 -41.01 -10.34
CA ALA A 10 32.10 -40.24 -10.81
C ALA A 10 31.79 -38.80 -11.23
N GLN A 11 32.87 -38.01 -11.26
CA GLN A 11 32.96 -36.66 -11.78
C GLN A 11 32.76 -36.64 -13.30
N ASP A 12 31.78 -35.87 -13.78
CA ASP A 12 31.80 -35.32 -15.13
C ASP A 12 32.09 -33.82 -15.05
N ARG A 13 33.16 -33.43 -15.74
CA ARG A 13 33.56 -32.05 -16.01
C ARG A 13 32.74 -31.53 -17.19
N ASP A 14 32.46 -30.23 -17.13
CA ASP A 14 32.03 -29.32 -18.21
C ASP A 14 30.62 -28.75 -18.01
N PHE A 15 30.54 -27.71 -17.18
CA PHE A 15 29.46 -26.73 -17.23
C PHE A 15 30.07 -25.33 -17.03
N ALA A 16 30.50 -24.72 -18.13
CA ALA A 16 30.79 -23.30 -18.20
C ALA A 16 29.49 -22.58 -18.63
N PRO A 17 29.02 -21.53 -17.93
CA PRO A 17 27.90 -20.75 -18.40
C PRO A 17 28.32 -19.87 -19.59
N GLU A 18 27.61 -20.02 -20.71
CA GLU A 18 27.74 -19.15 -21.88
C GLU A 18 27.36 -17.70 -21.53
N PRO A 19 28.06 -16.68 -22.07
CA PRO A 19 27.68 -15.28 -21.91
C PRO A 19 26.50 -14.94 -22.84
N GLU A 20 25.39 -14.45 -22.27
CA GLU A 20 24.27 -13.89 -23.01
C GLU A 20 24.74 -12.71 -23.90
N LEU A 21 24.60 -12.90 -25.22
CA LEU A 21 24.70 -11.86 -26.22
C LEU A 21 23.45 -10.96 -26.10
N ILE A 22 23.67 -9.71 -25.72
CA ILE A 22 22.66 -8.66 -25.80
C ILE A 22 22.56 -8.24 -27.27
N ASP A 23 21.44 -8.58 -27.93
CA ASP A 23 21.04 -8.01 -29.21
C ASP A 23 20.60 -6.54 -29.00
N PRO A 24 21.24 -5.56 -29.66
CA PRO A 24 20.77 -4.18 -29.64
C PRO A 24 19.96 -3.90 -30.91
N GLU A 25 18.66 -4.21 -30.93
CA GLU A 25 17.75 -3.70 -31.96
C GLU A 25 17.12 -2.37 -31.51
N THR A 26 17.76 -1.26 -31.92
CA THR A 26 17.09 0.03 -32.06
C THR A 26 16.66 0.21 -33.51
N HIS A 27 15.36 0.40 -33.72
CA HIS A 27 14.77 0.81 -35.00
C HIS A 27 15.49 2.05 -35.58
N TYR A 28 16.13 1.90 -36.73
CA TYR A 28 16.43 2.99 -37.66
C TYR A 28 15.68 2.71 -38.97
N ALA A 29 14.98 3.72 -39.48
CA ALA A 29 14.36 3.68 -40.79
C ALA A 29 15.47 3.67 -41.87
N GLU A 30 15.27 2.85 -42.91
CA GLU A 30 16.13 2.76 -44.09
C GLU A 30 16.10 4.08 -44.85
N ASP A 31 17.08 4.98 -44.59
CA ASP A 31 17.71 5.92 -45.54
C ASP A 31 18.57 7.05 -44.89
N ASP A 32 18.86 7.04 -43.59
CA ASP A 32 19.72 8.05 -42.95
C ASP A 32 21.14 7.53 -42.61
N GLU A 33 22.16 8.08 -43.27
CA GLU A 33 23.58 7.87 -42.91
C GLU A 33 23.90 8.55 -41.56
N PRO A 34 24.60 7.88 -40.61
CA PRO A 34 24.92 8.48 -39.32
C PRO A 34 25.87 9.67 -39.47
N PRO A 35 25.66 10.78 -38.71
CA PRO A 35 26.46 11.99 -38.87
C PRO A 35 27.93 11.74 -38.50
N SER A 36 28.84 12.23 -39.33
CA SER A 36 30.28 12.08 -39.11
C SER A 36 30.72 12.68 -37.76
N GLN A 37 31.76 12.12 -37.14
CA GLN A 37 32.31 12.62 -35.87
C GLN A 37 32.68 14.12 -35.90
N ALA A 38 33.01 14.66 -37.08
CA ALA A 38 33.25 16.08 -37.28
C ALA A 38 31.97 16.91 -37.13
N ALA A 39 30.83 16.43 -37.65
CA ALA A 39 29.54 17.10 -37.53
C ALA A 39 29.00 17.06 -36.08
N VAL A 40 29.23 15.94 -35.36
CA VAL A 40 28.89 15.81 -33.93
C VAL A 40 29.73 16.77 -33.08
N SER A 41 31.04 16.85 -33.35
CA SER A 41 31.94 17.76 -32.62
C SER A 41 31.66 19.24 -32.90
N ALA A 42 31.25 19.59 -34.12
CA ALA A 42 30.82 20.94 -34.48
C ALA A 42 29.53 21.34 -33.74
N ARG A 43 28.53 20.44 -33.68
CA ARG A 43 27.28 20.66 -32.93
C ARG A 43 27.50 20.81 -31.42
N ILE A 44 28.43 20.05 -30.84
CA ILE A 44 28.80 20.19 -29.42
C ILE A 44 29.51 21.53 -29.17
N SER A 45 30.38 21.95 -30.09
CA SER A 45 31.10 23.23 -29.99
C SER A 45 30.16 24.43 -30.12
N ASP A 46 29.15 24.37 -31.00
CA ASP A 46 28.13 25.40 -31.15
C ASP A 46 27.15 25.44 -29.96
N ALA A 47 26.83 24.28 -29.37
CA ALA A 47 26.02 24.20 -28.15
C ALA A 47 26.75 24.77 -26.90
N ILE A 48 28.09 24.70 -26.88
CA ILE A 48 28.91 25.30 -25.82
C ILE A 48 29.04 26.81 -26.01
N ARG A 49 29.16 27.31 -27.25
CA ARG A 49 29.13 28.75 -27.53
C ARG A 49 27.78 29.39 -27.24
N SER A 50 26.67 28.75 -27.58
CA SER A 50 25.33 29.29 -27.31
C SER A 50 24.96 29.33 -25.82
N ARG A 51 25.63 28.53 -24.96
CA ARG A 51 25.51 28.60 -23.49
C ARG A 51 26.35 29.70 -22.84
N ALA A 52 27.35 30.25 -23.52
CA ALA A 52 28.24 31.26 -22.95
C ALA A 52 27.67 32.70 -23.02
N ASP A 53 26.67 32.96 -23.87
CA ASP A 53 26.08 34.30 -24.07
C ASP A 53 24.76 34.56 -23.32
N GLY A 54 24.31 33.62 -22.47
CA GLY A 54 23.06 33.74 -21.70
C GLY A 54 23.20 34.52 -20.39
N LYS A 55 23.48 35.83 -20.43
CA LYS A 55 23.30 36.73 -19.27
C LYS A 55 21.84 37.18 -19.18
N GLY A 56 21.13 36.79 -18.12
CA GLY A 56 19.92 37.53 -17.70
C GLY A 56 18.80 36.73 -17.05
N LEU A 57 19.05 36.13 -15.88
CA LEU A 57 17.97 35.80 -14.93
C LEU A 57 18.42 36.04 -13.48
N LEU A 58 19.68 35.70 -13.18
CA LEU A 58 20.31 35.94 -11.87
C LEU A 58 20.53 37.43 -11.51
N SER A 59 20.68 38.32 -12.50
CA SER A 59 20.77 39.77 -12.25
C SER A 59 19.40 40.43 -12.00
N ALA A 60 18.32 39.83 -12.52
CA ALA A 60 16.96 40.33 -12.32
C ALA A 60 16.40 39.96 -10.93
N VAL A 61 16.88 38.87 -10.34
CA VAL A 61 16.47 38.42 -9.00
C VAL A 61 17.20 39.19 -7.89
N THR A 62 18.45 39.58 -8.11
CA THR A 62 19.25 40.38 -7.16
C THR A 62 18.80 41.85 -7.10
N ALA A 63 18.25 42.40 -8.19
CA ALA A 63 17.66 43.74 -8.21
C ALA A 63 16.31 43.85 -7.45
N ARG A 64 15.57 42.75 -7.28
CA ARG A 64 14.29 42.74 -6.55
C ARG A 64 14.41 42.57 -5.04
N LEU A 65 15.57 42.12 -4.55
CA LEU A 65 15.80 41.88 -3.12
C LEU A 65 16.40 43.09 -2.39
N THR A 66 16.78 44.16 -3.11
CA THR A 66 17.48 45.33 -2.55
C THR A 66 16.67 46.62 -2.56
N GLY A 67 15.40 46.58 -2.99
CA GLY A 67 14.55 47.77 -3.09
C GLY A 67 13.48 47.85 -2.00
N GLY A 68 13.78 48.53 -0.88
CA GLY A 68 12.73 49.19 -0.09
C GLY A 68 12.82 49.06 1.43
N ARG A 69 13.59 49.93 2.08
CA ARG A 69 13.13 50.58 3.32
C ARG A 69 13.90 51.88 3.61
N ALA A 70 13.12 52.92 3.93
CA ALA A 70 13.52 54.30 4.14
C ALA A 70 14.30 54.52 5.46
N ALA A 71 15.03 55.65 5.49
CA ALA A 71 15.99 56.07 6.51
C ALA A 71 15.40 56.73 7.77
N ALA A 72 16.12 56.63 8.91
CA ALA A 72 16.34 57.65 9.96
C ALA A 72 17.46 57.17 10.95
N PRO A 73 18.05 58.00 11.85
CA PRO A 73 19.41 58.54 11.66
C PRO A 73 20.46 58.12 12.72
N ALA A 74 21.70 58.54 12.43
CA ALA A 74 22.99 58.21 13.07
C ALA A 74 23.15 58.55 14.56
N ARG A 75 23.96 57.75 15.27
CA ARG A 75 24.71 58.17 16.48
C ARG A 75 26.08 57.48 16.62
N HIS A 76 27.11 58.31 16.46
CA HIS A 76 28.37 58.43 17.21
C HIS A 76 29.11 57.18 17.72
N GLU A 77 30.30 56.92 17.15
CA GLU A 77 31.37 56.13 17.75
C GLU A 77 32.06 56.90 18.91
N PRO A 78 32.39 56.24 20.04
CA PRO A 78 33.41 56.70 20.96
C PRO A 78 34.76 55.96 20.73
N PRO A 79 35.89 56.57 21.13
CA PRO A 79 37.21 56.09 20.76
C PRO A 79 37.74 55.00 21.70
N LEU A 80 38.61 54.17 21.13
CA LEU A 80 39.42 53.15 21.81
C LEU A 80 40.23 53.74 22.99
N ARG A 81 40.14 53.09 24.15
CA ARG A 81 41.11 53.22 25.24
C ARG A 81 41.67 51.86 25.60
N ALA A 82 43.00 51.80 25.65
CA ALA A 82 43.76 50.71 26.25
C ALA A 82 43.70 50.82 27.78
N GLY A 83 43.51 49.68 28.44
CA GLY A 83 43.55 49.52 29.89
C GLY A 83 43.44 48.02 30.21
N GLU A 84 44.39 47.55 31.00
CA GLU A 84 44.60 46.17 31.45
C GLU A 84 43.49 45.67 32.42
N ASP A 85 43.51 44.34 32.60
CA ASP A 85 42.93 43.50 33.67
C ASP A 85 41.56 42.83 33.44
N ASP A 86 41.67 41.49 33.43
CA ASP A 86 40.75 40.35 33.66
C ASP A 86 39.26 40.62 33.98
N ASP A 87 38.37 39.93 33.25
CA ASP A 87 37.43 38.94 33.82
C ASP A 87 36.59 38.26 32.71
N ASP A 88 36.68 36.94 32.70
CA ASP A 88 36.01 35.87 31.93
C ASP A 88 34.73 36.20 31.12
N GLU A 89 34.82 36.05 29.79
CA GLU A 89 33.69 35.64 28.93
C GLU A 89 34.09 34.42 28.09
N ASP A 90 33.44 33.29 28.38
CA ASP A 90 33.57 31.97 27.75
C ASP A 90 33.48 32.03 26.21
N PHE A 91 34.64 31.99 25.56
CA PHE A 91 34.71 31.55 24.18
C PHE A 91 34.50 30.04 24.15
N ALA A 92 33.31 29.59 23.76
CA ALA A 92 33.06 28.18 23.48
C ALA A 92 34.04 27.70 22.39
N GLU A 93 35.07 26.96 22.82
CA GLU A 93 36.06 26.36 21.95
C GLU A 93 35.40 25.44 20.90
N PRO A 94 35.97 25.34 19.69
CA PRO A 94 35.51 24.38 18.71
C PRO A 94 35.74 22.97 19.26
N VAL A 95 34.65 22.25 19.55
CA VAL A 95 34.67 20.90 20.11
C VAL A 95 35.53 20.00 19.22
N ALA A 96 36.70 19.62 19.70
CA ALA A 96 37.57 18.67 19.03
C ALA A 96 36.83 17.33 18.90
N ALA A 97 36.85 16.73 17.70
CA ALA A 97 36.29 15.41 17.48
C ALA A 97 37.01 14.41 18.41
N ALA A 98 36.29 13.91 19.42
CA ALA A 98 36.82 12.97 20.38
C ALA A 98 37.25 11.67 19.69
N PRO A 99 38.36 11.04 20.13
CA PRO A 99 38.80 9.77 19.56
C PRO A 99 37.71 8.69 19.72
N PHE A 100 37.66 7.78 18.75
CA PHE A 100 36.77 6.62 18.74
C PHE A 100 36.95 5.81 20.04
N GLY A 101 35.87 5.61 20.79
CA GLY A 101 35.87 4.87 22.06
C GLY A 101 36.08 5.70 23.34
N ALA A 102 36.14 7.04 23.27
CA ALA A 102 36.04 7.87 24.46
C ALA A 102 34.64 7.73 25.12
N GLU A 103 34.54 7.86 26.44
CA GLU A 103 33.25 7.84 27.16
C GLU A 103 32.41 9.06 26.80
N THR A 104 31.72 9.03 25.66
CA THR A 104 30.72 10.03 25.32
C THR A 104 29.43 9.73 26.09
N PRO A 105 28.85 10.74 26.78
CA PRO A 105 27.61 10.54 27.52
C PRO A 105 26.48 10.23 26.53
N ARG A 106 25.97 9.01 26.59
CA ARG A 106 24.86 8.52 25.76
C ARG A 106 23.53 8.92 26.38
N VAL A 107 22.61 9.44 25.57
CA VAL A 107 21.28 9.81 26.06
C VAL A 107 20.36 8.60 25.95
N VAL A 108 19.88 8.11 27.11
CA VAL A 108 18.84 7.08 27.18
C VAL A 108 17.48 7.77 27.27
N VAL A 109 16.63 7.60 26.26
CA VAL A 109 15.30 8.23 26.21
C VAL A 109 14.22 7.23 26.61
N PRO A 110 13.53 7.40 27.75
CA PRO A 110 12.48 6.46 28.16
C PRO A 110 11.21 6.61 27.31
N PRO A 111 10.45 5.52 27.09
CA PRO A 111 9.20 5.57 26.33
C PRO A 111 8.12 6.39 27.09
N LYS A 112 7.44 7.30 26.38
CA LYS A 112 6.36 8.13 26.94
C LYS A 112 5.05 7.34 26.98
N LYS A 113 4.38 7.30 28.14
CA LYS A 113 3.06 6.65 28.27
C LYS A 113 1.97 7.45 27.52
N PRO A 114 1.13 6.81 26.70
CA PRO A 114 0.03 7.47 26.03
C PRO A 114 -1.09 7.86 27.01
N ALA A 115 -1.78 8.95 26.72
CA ALA A 115 -2.95 9.39 27.50
C ALA A 115 -4.19 8.54 27.16
N PRO A 116 -5.02 8.18 28.17
CA PRO A 116 -6.24 7.41 27.94
C PRO A 116 -7.34 8.26 27.28
N SER A 117 -8.18 7.63 26.46
CA SER A 117 -9.34 8.23 25.79
C SER A 117 -10.50 8.49 26.76
N ARG A 118 -11.51 9.28 26.33
CA ARG A 118 -12.72 9.54 27.13
C ARG A 118 -13.52 8.25 27.41
N GLN A 119 -13.66 7.38 26.41
CA GLN A 119 -14.32 6.08 26.56
C GLN A 119 -13.59 5.23 27.61
N ALA A 120 -12.27 5.10 27.51
CA ALA A 120 -11.49 4.32 28.46
C ALA A 120 -11.57 4.86 29.89
N GLN A 121 -11.64 6.18 30.07
CA GLN A 121 -11.86 6.80 31.37
C GLN A 121 -13.25 6.51 31.92
N SER A 122 -14.29 6.55 31.07
CA SER A 122 -15.67 6.27 31.48
C SER A 122 -15.90 4.80 31.84
N GLU A 123 -15.34 3.86 31.06
CA GLU A 123 -15.47 2.43 31.34
C GLU A 123 -14.69 1.99 32.58
N ALA A 124 -13.64 2.73 32.96
CA ALA A 124 -12.90 2.50 34.20
C ALA A 124 -13.67 2.96 35.45
N GLN A 125 -14.71 3.79 35.31
CA GLN A 125 -15.56 4.28 36.39
C GLN A 125 -17.02 3.89 36.10
N PRO A 126 -17.49 2.71 36.55
CA PRO A 126 -18.84 2.28 36.26
C PRO A 126 -19.86 3.22 36.93
N ALA A 127 -20.48 4.07 36.12
CA ALA A 127 -21.69 4.78 36.52
C ALA A 127 -22.88 3.82 36.42
N LEU A 128 -23.76 3.82 37.42
CA LEU A 128 -25.02 3.07 37.37
C LEU A 128 -25.88 3.63 36.23
N ARG A 129 -25.99 2.89 35.12
CA ARG A 129 -26.94 3.20 34.04
C ARG A 129 -28.33 2.72 34.48
N PHE A 130 -29.30 3.63 34.49
CA PHE A 130 -30.70 3.36 34.89
C PHE A 130 -31.69 3.36 33.73
N ASP A 131 -31.22 3.52 32.49
CA ASP A 131 -32.10 3.55 31.31
C ASP A 131 -31.97 2.27 30.49
N ASP A 132 -32.99 1.41 30.59
CA ASP A 132 -33.28 0.33 29.63
C ASP A 132 -33.92 0.95 28.37
N ALA A 133 -33.10 1.56 27.51
CA ALA A 133 -33.53 1.94 26.17
C ALA A 133 -33.10 0.86 25.16
N ALA A 134 -33.86 -0.24 25.13
CA ALA A 134 -33.70 -1.30 24.14
C ALA A 134 -34.19 -0.82 22.76
N SER A 135 -33.26 -0.59 21.82
CA SER A 135 -33.42 -0.82 20.36
C SER A 135 -32.27 -0.31 19.47
N HIS A 136 -31.28 0.41 20.01
CA HIS A 136 -30.23 1.03 19.18
C HIS A 136 -28.90 0.27 19.24
N TYR A 137 -28.19 0.19 18.12
CA TYR A 137 -26.87 -0.41 18.02
C TYR A 137 -25.90 0.25 19.00
N GLU A 138 -25.24 -0.55 19.85
CA GLU A 138 -24.18 -0.08 20.74
C GLU A 138 -22.83 -0.63 20.28
N HIS A 139 -21.78 0.18 20.44
CA HIS A 139 -20.42 -0.27 20.14
C HIS A 139 -19.94 -1.30 21.18
N PRO A 140 -19.11 -2.28 20.78
CA PRO A 140 -18.53 -3.23 21.72
C PRO A 140 -17.75 -2.54 22.85
N PRO A 141 -17.92 -2.94 24.12
CA PRO A 141 -17.14 -2.38 25.23
C PRO A 141 -15.68 -2.86 25.18
N LEU A 142 -14.74 -2.05 25.67
CA LEU A 142 -13.31 -2.43 25.69
C LEU A 142 -13.03 -3.58 26.68
N SER A 143 -13.96 -3.87 27.58
CA SER A 143 -13.86 -4.98 28.54
C SER A 143 -13.84 -6.37 27.90
N LEU A 144 -14.36 -6.52 26.66
CA LEU A 144 -14.25 -7.76 25.89
C LEU A 144 -12.81 -8.08 25.46
N LEU A 145 -11.92 -7.09 25.55
CA LEU A 145 -10.52 -7.25 25.18
C LEU A 145 -9.63 -7.30 26.42
N THR A 146 -8.53 -8.04 26.29
CA THR A 146 -7.51 -8.24 27.30
C THR A 146 -6.93 -6.91 27.77
N ALA A 147 -6.94 -6.70 29.09
CA ALA A 147 -6.43 -5.48 29.70
C ALA A 147 -4.90 -5.36 29.55
N PRO A 148 -4.36 -4.16 29.28
CA PRO A 148 -2.91 -3.96 29.18
C PRO A 148 -2.15 -4.21 30.49
N ALA A 149 -2.85 -4.28 31.62
CA ALA A 149 -2.28 -4.60 32.93
C ALA A 149 -1.77 -6.04 33.04
N THR A 150 -2.21 -6.95 32.16
CA THR A 150 -1.74 -8.35 32.13
C THR A 150 -0.39 -8.50 31.41
N VAL A 151 0.09 -7.45 30.73
CA VAL A 151 1.34 -7.49 29.97
C VAL A 151 2.53 -7.24 30.90
N GLU A 152 3.43 -8.22 31.02
CA GLU A 152 4.71 -8.07 31.71
C GLU A 152 5.62 -7.11 30.93
N ARG A 153 6.09 -6.05 31.61
CA ARG A 153 6.97 -5.03 31.04
C ARG A 153 8.37 -5.16 31.63
N HIS A 154 9.37 -5.34 30.78
CA HIS A 154 10.76 -5.50 31.19
C HIS A 154 11.62 -4.37 30.65
N GLN A 155 12.00 -3.45 31.54
CA GLN A 155 12.94 -2.37 31.22
C GLN A 155 14.34 -2.77 31.66
N LEU A 156 15.29 -2.71 30.74
CA LEU A 156 16.71 -2.86 31.03
C LEU A 156 17.21 -1.67 31.86
N SER A 157 18.19 -1.90 32.73
CA SER A 157 18.88 -0.82 33.43
C SER A 157 19.65 0.04 32.43
N GLN A 158 19.89 1.31 32.78
CA GLN A 158 20.69 2.20 31.94
C GLN A 158 22.11 1.66 31.74
N GLU A 159 22.70 1.04 32.77
CA GLU A 159 24.01 0.40 32.69
C GLU A 159 24.04 -0.72 31.64
N ALA A 160 23.04 -1.61 31.63
CA ALA A 160 22.95 -2.69 30.65
C ALA A 160 22.77 -2.16 29.21
N LEU A 161 21.98 -1.10 29.03
CA LEU A 161 21.83 -0.43 27.72
C LEU A 161 23.15 0.19 27.24
N MET A 162 23.94 0.77 28.16
CA MET A 162 25.26 1.32 27.86
C MET A 162 26.27 0.22 27.52
N GLU A 163 26.26 -0.90 28.23
CA GLU A 163 27.11 -2.06 27.93
C GLU A 163 26.81 -2.62 26.53
N ASN A 164 25.53 -2.82 26.20
CA ASN A 164 25.11 -3.27 24.88
C ASN A 164 25.55 -2.31 23.77
N ALA A 165 25.45 -1.00 23.99
CA ALA A 165 25.92 0.00 23.02
C ALA A 165 27.45 -0.02 22.85
N ARG A 166 28.25 -0.28 23.92
CA ARG A 166 29.71 -0.45 23.81
C ARG A 166 30.06 -1.71 23.02
N MET A 167 29.33 -2.81 23.26
CA MET A 167 29.49 -4.05 22.49
C MET A 167 29.18 -3.83 21.01
N LEU A 168 28.11 -3.10 20.69
CA LEU A 168 27.75 -2.78 19.31
C LEU A 168 28.83 -1.96 18.60
N GLU A 169 29.43 -0.96 19.27
CA GLU A 169 30.54 -0.18 18.70
C GLU A 169 31.78 -1.05 18.42
N ALA A 170 32.14 -1.93 19.36
CA ALA A 170 33.27 -2.85 19.18
C ALA A 170 33.04 -3.78 17.98
N VAL A 171 31.84 -4.34 17.86
CA VAL A 171 31.45 -5.17 16.71
C VAL A 171 31.53 -4.38 15.41
N LEU A 172 31.06 -3.13 15.38
CA LEU A 172 31.14 -2.29 14.18
C LEU A 172 32.59 -1.99 13.79
N ASP A 173 33.47 -1.74 14.76
CA ASP A 173 34.90 -1.49 14.52
C ASP A 173 35.61 -2.71 13.93
N ASP A 174 35.29 -3.92 14.40
CA ASP A 174 35.82 -5.18 13.88
C ASP A 174 35.51 -5.36 12.37
N TYR A 175 34.36 -4.85 11.91
CA TYR A 175 33.97 -4.84 10.49
C TYR A 175 34.47 -3.60 9.73
N GLY A 176 35.31 -2.78 10.37
CA GLY A 176 35.87 -1.55 9.82
C GLY A 176 34.84 -0.44 9.60
N VAL A 177 33.74 -0.45 10.36
CA VAL A 177 32.74 0.62 10.42
C VAL A 177 33.04 1.50 11.62
N LYS A 178 33.63 2.66 11.34
CA LYS A 178 33.88 3.68 12.37
C LYS A 178 32.67 4.60 12.51
N GLY A 179 32.22 4.80 13.74
CA GLY A 179 31.13 5.69 14.15
C GLY A 179 30.85 5.59 15.65
N GLN A 180 30.03 6.47 16.20
CA GLN A 180 29.71 6.48 17.64
C GLN A 180 28.20 6.35 17.85
N ILE A 181 27.78 5.66 18.91
CA ILE A 181 26.38 5.60 19.31
C ILE A 181 26.05 6.82 20.16
N THR A 182 25.20 7.69 19.64
CA THR A 182 24.84 8.99 20.27
C THR A 182 23.64 8.85 21.20
N GLU A 183 22.59 8.15 20.75
CA GLU A 183 21.35 7.95 21.50
C GLU A 183 20.97 6.47 21.56
N VAL A 184 20.38 6.08 22.70
CA VAL A 184 19.77 4.75 22.89
C VAL A 184 18.31 4.92 23.30
N ARG A 185 17.41 4.40 22.47
CA ARG A 185 15.96 4.52 22.65
C ARG A 185 15.36 3.13 22.88
N PRO A 186 15.19 2.71 24.15
CA PRO A 186 14.54 1.45 24.47
C PRO A 186 13.05 1.49 24.11
N GLY A 187 12.62 0.48 23.37
CA GLY A 187 11.24 0.25 22.95
C GLY A 187 10.62 -1.00 23.55
N PRO A 188 9.35 -1.31 23.24
CA PRO A 188 8.66 -2.50 23.75
C PRO A 188 9.21 -3.82 23.16
N VAL A 189 9.57 -3.84 21.88
CA VAL A 189 10.02 -5.06 21.17
C VAL A 189 11.51 -4.99 20.80
N VAL A 190 11.97 -3.81 20.39
CA VAL A 190 13.36 -3.55 19.99
C VAL A 190 13.91 -2.34 20.73
N THR A 191 15.24 -2.23 20.79
CA THR A 191 15.96 -1.03 21.20
C THR A 191 16.64 -0.43 19.97
N LEU A 192 16.43 0.88 19.77
CA LEU A 192 17.07 1.63 18.68
C LEU A 192 18.36 2.30 19.18
N TYR A 193 19.47 1.99 18.51
CA TYR A 193 20.77 2.62 18.71
C TYR A 193 21.04 3.54 17.53
N GLU A 194 21.31 4.81 17.79
CA GLU A 194 21.57 5.81 16.75
C GLU A 194 23.08 5.96 16.54
N LEU A 195 23.57 5.37 15.45
CA LEU A 195 24.96 5.43 15.02
C LEU A 195 25.20 6.71 14.21
N GLU A 196 26.11 7.56 14.68
CA GLU A 196 26.69 8.61 13.88
C GLU A 196 27.94 8.07 13.16
N PRO A 197 27.89 7.88 11.82
CA PRO A 197 29.01 7.31 11.08
C PRO A 197 30.14 8.33 10.91
N ALA A 198 31.38 7.85 10.86
CA ALA A 198 32.53 8.70 10.54
C ALA A 198 32.42 9.30 9.13
N PRO A 199 32.95 10.52 8.89
CA PRO A 199 32.92 11.15 7.58
C PRO A 199 33.44 10.24 6.47
N GLY A 200 32.69 10.16 5.36
CA GLY A 200 33.04 9.35 4.19
C GLY A 200 32.55 7.90 4.23
N LEU A 201 31.97 7.43 5.35
CA LEU A 201 31.36 6.11 5.40
C LEU A 201 30.00 6.10 4.67
N LYS A 202 29.84 5.18 3.71
CA LYS A 202 28.57 4.99 3.00
C LYS A 202 27.57 4.23 3.88
N ALA A 203 26.34 4.74 4.00
CA ALA A 203 25.26 4.07 4.74
C ALA A 203 24.98 2.64 4.24
N SER A 204 25.11 2.39 2.94
CA SER A 204 24.92 1.06 2.34
C SER A 204 25.86 0.00 2.91
N ARG A 205 27.07 0.38 3.36
CA ARG A 205 28.02 -0.54 3.99
C ARG A 205 27.49 -1.03 5.34
N VAL A 206 26.98 -0.13 6.17
CA VAL A 206 26.42 -0.48 7.48
C VAL A 206 25.15 -1.32 7.32
N ILE A 207 24.28 -0.94 6.37
CA ILE A 207 23.07 -1.71 6.04
C ILE A 207 23.41 -3.13 5.58
N GLY A 208 24.50 -3.31 4.82
CA GLY A 208 24.96 -4.62 4.36
C GLY A 208 25.46 -5.54 5.47
N LEU A 209 25.83 -4.99 6.64
CA LEU A 209 26.36 -5.72 7.79
C LEU A 209 25.27 -6.18 8.77
N ALA A 210 23.99 -5.98 8.45
CA ALA A 210 22.89 -6.31 9.37
C ALA A 210 22.94 -7.76 9.89
N ASP A 211 23.19 -8.73 9.01
CA ASP A 211 23.24 -10.16 9.38
C ASP A 211 24.47 -10.48 10.25
N ASP A 212 25.61 -9.82 9.99
CA ASP A 212 26.84 -9.95 10.77
C ASP A 212 26.71 -9.30 12.15
N ILE A 213 26.09 -8.12 12.24
CA ILE A 213 25.77 -7.45 13.50
C ILE A 213 24.86 -8.35 14.33
N ALA A 214 23.81 -8.92 13.74
CA ALA A 214 22.90 -9.82 14.45
C ALA A 214 23.66 -11.02 15.03
N ARG A 215 24.52 -11.66 14.23
CA ARG A 215 25.32 -12.81 14.65
C ARG A 215 26.29 -12.46 15.79
N SER A 216 27.02 -11.36 15.68
CA SER A 216 28.01 -10.96 16.68
C SER A 216 27.37 -10.44 17.98
N MET A 217 26.18 -9.82 17.89
CA MET A 217 25.40 -9.39 19.05
C MET A 217 24.55 -10.52 19.67
N SER A 218 24.62 -11.75 19.14
CA SER A 218 23.77 -12.87 19.55
C SER A 218 22.26 -12.55 19.49
N ALA A 219 21.87 -11.71 18.52
CA ALA A 219 20.49 -11.29 18.30
C ALA A 219 19.82 -12.14 17.22
N LEU A 220 18.48 -12.26 17.28
CA LEU A 220 17.70 -13.00 16.28
C LEU A 220 17.86 -12.38 14.88
N SER A 221 17.80 -11.06 14.81
CA SER A 221 18.04 -10.25 13.62
C SER A 221 18.47 -8.86 14.05
N ALA A 222 19.03 -8.07 13.14
CA ALA A 222 19.28 -6.66 13.32
C ALA A 222 18.70 -5.93 12.11
N ARG A 223 17.96 -4.84 12.36
CA ARG A 223 17.48 -3.97 11.28
C ARG A 223 18.31 -2.71 11.25
N VAL A 224 18.86 -2.39 10.09
CA VAL A 224 19.71 -1.21 9.90
C VAL A 224 19.08 -0.34 8.83
N SER A 225 18.76 0.91 9.18
CA SER A 225 18.12 1.85 8.26
C SER A 225 18.56 3.29 8.53
N THR A 226 18.49 4.14 7.51
CA THR A 226 18.73 5.57 7.66
C THR A 226 17.56 6.24 8.35
N VAL A 227 17.82 7.15 9.30
CA VAL A 227 16.75 7.88 9.98
C VAL A 227 16.37 9.11 9.16
N PRO A 228 15.11 9.25 8.67
CA PRO A 228 14.71 10.38 7.85
C PRO A 228 14.94 11.73 8.55
N GLY A 229 15.58 12.66 7.85
CA GLY A 229 15.84 14.01 8.36
C GLY A 229 17.00 14.12 9.35
N ARG A 230 17.78 13.05 9.57
CA ARG A 230 18.96 13.05 10.45
C ARG A 230 20.17 12.43 9.73
N SER A 231 21.38 12.76 10.18
CA SER A 231 22.65 12.20 9.70
C SER A 231 22.99 10.82 10.30
N VAL A 232 22.15 10.31 11.20
CA VAL A 232 22.38 9.06 11.94
C VAL A 232 21.79 7.84 11.22
N ILE A 233 22.41 6.68 11.46
CA ILE A 233 21.95 5.37 11.04
C ILE A 233 21.33 4.68 12.25
N GLY A 234 20.07 4.25 12.14
CA GLY A 234 19.38 3.50 13.17
C GLY A 234 19.72 2.02 13.09
N ILE A 235 20.23 1.45 14.18
CA ILE A 235 20.43 0.02 14.37
C ILE A 235 19.40 -0.45 15.41
N GLU A 236 18.46 -1.27 14.98
CA GLU A 236 17.38 -1.79 15.82
C GLU A 236 17.70 -3.23 16.21
N LEU A 237 17.93 -3.47 17.50
CA LEU A 237 18.21 -4.79 18.06
C LEU A 237 17.02 -5.28 18.91
N PRO A 238 16.60 -6.55 18.76
CA PRO A 238 15.53 -7.14 19.57
C PRO A 238 15.85 -7.13 21.05
N ASN A 239 14.86 -6.81 21.88
CA ASN A 239 14.97 -7.00 23.32
C ASN A 239 14.96 -8.51 23.65
N THR A 240 15.68 -8.90 24.69
CA THR A 240 15.70 -10.30 25.18
C THR A 240 14.31 -10.77 25.61
N ARG A 241 13.52 -9.87 26.21
CA ARG A 241 12.11 -10.08 26.54
C ARG A 241 11.28 -9.04 25.79
N ARG A 242 10.47 -9.49 24.85
CA ARG A 242 9.63 -8.62 24.01
C ARG A 242 8.27 -8.45 24.67
N GLU A 243 7.80 -7.22 24.78
CA GLU A 243 6.46 -6.93 25.29
C GLU A 243 5.40 -7.28 24.24
N LYS A 244 4.35 -8.00 24.65
CA LYS A 244 3.17 -8.22 23.79
C LYS A 244 2.37 -6.91 23.71
N VAL A 245 2.15 -6.41 22.49
CA VAL A 245 1.26 -5.26 22.26
C VAL A 245 -0.17 -5.78 22.20
N VAL A 246 -1.07 -5.34 23.08
CA VAL A 246 -2.48 -5.79 23.07
C VAL A 246 -3.38 -4.76 22.40
N LEU A 247 -4.41 -5.21 21.66
CA LEU A 247 -5.30 -4.32 20.90
C LEU A 247 -5.97 -3.26 21.78
N ARG A 248 -6.47 -3.66 22.95
CA ARG A 248 -7.15 -2.75 23.90
C ARG A 248 -6.29 -1.54 24.26
N GLU A 249 -4.96 -1.69 24.35
CA GLU A 249 -4.07 -0.58 24.69
C GLU A 249 -4.10 0.53 23.63
N ILE A 250 -4.24 0.14 22.35
CA ILE A 250 -4.29 1.09 21.24
C ILE A 250 -5.68 1.72 21.15
N LEU A 251 -6.75 0.93 21.30
CA LEU A 251 -8.13 1.43 21.27
C LEU A 251 -8.42 2.38 22.44
N ALA A 252 -7.88 2.08 23.62
CA ALA A 252 -8.00 2.92 24.81
C ALA A 252 -7.14 4.20 24.73
N ALA A 253 -6.20 4.30 23.79
CA ALA A 253 -5.38 5.49 23.64
C ALA A 253 -6.20 6.64 23.05
N ARG A 254 -5.93 7.87 23.53
CA ARG A 254 -6.58 9.09 23.03
C ARG A 254 -6.47 9.25 21.51
N ALA A 255 -5.37 8.81 20.91
CA ALA A 255 -5.14 8.88 19.47
C ALA A 255 -6.21 8.14 18.64
N TYR A 256 -6.78 7.07 19.18
CA TYR A 256 -7.85 6.28 18.55
C TYR A 256 -9.22 6.68 19.09
N GLY A 257 -9.43 6.56 20.42
CA GLY A 257 -10.75 6.72 21.03
C GLY A 257 -11.36 8.11 20.82
N ASP A 258 -10.54 9.16 20.92
CA ASP A 258 -10.96 10.55 20.69
C ASP A 258 -10.66 11.01 19.25
N GLY A 259 -10.14 10.11 18.40
CA GLY A 259 -9.80 10.40 17.01
C GLY A 259 -11.05 10.67 16.16
N THR A 260 -10.93 11.62 15.23
CA THR A 260 -11.99 12.03 14.28
C THR A 260 -11.80 11.41 12.89
N GLN A 261 -11.01 10.35 12.79
CA GLN A 261 -10.69 9.70 11.52
C GLN A 261 -11.92 8.90 11.07
N PRO A 262 -12.41 9.02 9.81
CA PRO A 262 -13.59 8.28 9.35
C PRO A 262 -13.41 6.77 9.34
N LEU A 263 -12.23 6.27 8.98
CA LEU A 263 -11.91 4.84 8.97
C LEU A 263 -10.59 4.58 9.73
N PRO A 264 -10.60 4.61 11.07
CA PRO A 264 -9.39 4.44 11.86
C PRO A 264 -8.96 2.98 11.91
N LEU A 265 -7.66 2.74 11.72
CA LEU A 265 -6.99 1.45 11.86
C LEU A 265 -5.96 1.55 12.98
N ALA A 266 -6.11 0.75 14.04
CA ALA A 266 -5.16 0.63 15.12
C ALA A 266 -3.98 -0.25 14.67
N LEU A 267 -2.95 0.37 14.09
CA LEU A 267 -1.80 -0.37 13.54
C LEU A 267 -0.88 -0.93 14.62
N GLY A 268 -0.81 -0.32 15.81
CA GLY A 268 0.00 -0.86 16.92
C GLY A 268 0.84 0.20 17.61
N LYS A 269 2.07 -0.14 17.96
CA LYS A 269 3.04 0.78 18.56
C LYS A 269 4.22 1.04 17.63
N ASP A 270 4.75 2.25 17.65
CA ASP A 270 6.05 2.53 17.02
C ASP A 270 7.19 1.91 17.85
N ILE A 271 8.43 2.07 17.35
CA ILE A 271 9.66 1.63 18.02
C ILE A 271 9.76 2.19 19.44
N GLY A 272 9.27 3.41 19.69
CA GLY A 272 9.29 4.07 21.00
C GLY A 272 8.12 3.69 21.92
N GLY A 273 7.20 2.83 21.47
CA GLY A 273 6.01 2.44 22.23
C GLY A 273 4.81 3.39 22.12
N GLY A 274 4.88 4.42 21.27
CA GLY A 274 3.78 5.34 21.00
C GLY A 274 2.70 4.69 20.11
N PRO A 275 1.39 4.96 20.35
CA PRO A 275 0.32 4.35 19.57
C PRO A 275 0.31 4.89 18.14
N VAL A 276 0.25 3.99 17.16
CA VAL A 276 0.16 4.27 15.73
C VAL A 276 -1.25 3.96 15.26
N VAL A 277 -1.99 5.02 14.91
CA VAL A 277 -3.34 4.93 14.35
C VAL A 277 -3.32 5.56 12.98
N ALA A 278 -3.81 4.84 11.98
CA ALA A 278 -3.82 5.29 10.60
C ALA A 278 -5.26 5.40 10.07
N ASN A 279 -5.47 6.23 9.05
CA ASN A 279 -6.80 6.46 8.50
C ASN A 279 -6.94 5.85 7.10
N LEU A 280 -7.71 4.77 6.99
CA LEU A 280 -7.96 4.11 5.71
C LEU A 280 -8.65 5.03 4.71
N ALA A 281 -9.44 6.03 5.11
CA ALA A 281 -10.08 6.97 4.19
C ALA A 281 -9.08 7.93 3.50
N LYS A 282 -7.94 8.18 4.15
CA LYS A 282 -6.83 8.98 3.59
C LYS A 282 -5.85 8.13 2.79
N MET A 283 -5.83 6.83 3.03
CA MET A 283 -5.22 5.86 2.12
C MET A 283 -6.21 5.69 0.94
N PRO A 284 -5.78 5.68 -0.32
CA PRO A 284 -6.72 5.24 -1.36
C PRO A 284 -7.09 3.77 -1.09
N HIS A 285 -6.08 2.90 -1.01
CA HIS A 285 -6.21 1.47 -0.72
C HIS A 285 -4.96 0.96 0.04
N LEU A 286 -5.08 -0.18 0.71
CA LEU A 286 -4.04 -0.79 1.54
C LEU A 286 -3.67 -2.18 1.00
N LEU A 287 -2.38 -2.40 0.73
CA LEU A 287 -1.82 -3.71 0.40
C LEU A 287 -1.06 -4.26 1.61
N ILE A 288 -1.36 -5.49 2.01
CA ILE A 288 -0.74 -6.19 3.13
C ILE A 288 -0.07 -7.46 2.61
N ALA A 289 1.18 -7.69 2.98
CA ALA A 289 1.87 -8.92 2.62
C ALA A 289 2.78 -9.43 3.74
N GLY A 290 2.98 -10.74 3.80
CA GLY A 290 3.80 -11.39 4.81
C GLY A 290 3.69 -12.90 4.76
N THR A 291 4.71 -13.62 5.21
CA THR A 291 4.69 -15.09 5.21
C THR A 291 3.78 -15.65 6.29
N THR A 292 3.43 -16.93 6.21
CA THR A 292 2.67 -17.61 7.26
C THR A 292 3.36 -17.47 8.62
N GLY A 293 2.59 -17.16 9.67
CA GLY A 293 3.11 -16.95 11.04
C GLY A 293 3.77 -15.59 11.30
N SER A 294 3.88 -14.72 10.28
CA SER A 294 4.46 -13.37 10.43
C SER A 294 3.57 -12.39 11.21
N GLY A 295 2.28 -12.70 11.35
CA GLY A 295 1.27 -11.86 12.02
C GLY A 295 0.23 -11.22 11.09
N LYS A 296 0.25 -11.54 9.78
CA LYS A 296 -0.70 -11.01 8.78
C LYS A 296 -2.17 -11.16 9.19
N SER A 297 -2.62 -12.37 9.52
CA SER A 297 -4.04 -12.64 9.82
C SER A 297 -4.51 -11.93 11.09
N VAL A 298 -3.70 -11.97 12.16
CA VAL A 298 -3.96 -11.22 13.40
C VAL A 298 -4.06 -9.71 13.12
N ALA A 299 -3.21 -9.19 12.23
CA ALA A 299 -3.28 -7.79 11.84
C ALA A 299 -4.55 -7.44 11.05
N ILE A 300 -5.02 -8.32 10.16
CA ILE A 300 -6.32 -8.14 9.48
C ILE A 300 -7.45 -8.10 10.51
N ASN A 301 -7.46 -9.03 11.48
CA ASN A 301 -8.45 -9.04 12.57
C ASN A 301 -8.42 -7.74 13.38
N THR A 302 -7.24 -7.27 13.78
CA THR A 302 -7.13 -6.01 14.53
C THR A 302 -7.57 -4.80 13.71
N MET A 303 -7.35 -4.78 12.39
CA MET A 303 -7.88 -3.75 11.48
C MET A 303 -9.41 -3.81 11.37
N ILE A 304 -10.00 -5.00 11.24
CA ILE A 304 -11.46 -5.19 11.22
C ILE A 304 -12.07 -4.70 12.53
N LEU A 305 -11.56 -5.18 13.66
CA LEU A 305 -12.02 -4.76 14.98
C LEU A 305 -11.85 -3.24 15.18
N SER A 306 -10.78 -2.63 14.64
CA SER A 306 -10.62 -1.17 14.66
C SER A 306 -11.75 -0.42 13.97
N LEU A 307 -12.40 -1.00 12.96
CA LEU A 307 -13.58 -0.41 12.34
C LEU A 307 -14.83 -0.67 13.19
N LEU A 308 -15.00 -1.91 13.65
CA LEU A 308 -16.20 -2.34 14.40
C LEU A 308 -16.32 -1.66 15.79
N TYR A 309 -15.21 -1.33 16.44
CA TYR A 309 -15.19 -0.60 17.71
C TYR A 309 -15.54 0.90 17.56
N LYS A 310 -15.57 1.43 16.34
CA LYS A 310 -15.78 2.87 16.09
C LYS A 310 -17.01 3.18 15.26
N LEU A 311 -17.40 2.29 14.34
CA LEU A 311 -18.37 2.58 13.29
C LEU A 311 -19.57 1.66 13.39
N SER A 312 -20.76 2.24 13.27
CA SER A 312 -22.01 1.51 13.15
C SER A 312 -22.21 0.94 11.74
N PRO A 313 -23.15 -0.03 11.55
CA PRO A 313 -23.50 -0.56 10.23
C PRO A 313 -24.04 0.48 9.24
N GLU A 314 -24.54 1.62 9.73
CA GLU A 314 -25.01 2.75 8.91
C GLU A 314 -23.86 3.63 8.42
N GLU A 315 -22.73 3.63 9.14
CA GLU A 315 -21.53 4.41 8.80
C GLU A 315 -20.54 3.60 7.97
N CYS A 316 -20.42 2.29 8.22
CA CYS A 316 -19.47 1.42 7.55
C CYS A 316 -20.06 0.04 7.27
N ARG A 317 -19.91 -0.40 6.02
CA ARG A 317 -20.33 -1.70 5.53
C ARG A 317 -19.14 -2.48 4.98
N LEU A 318 -19.14 -3.79 5.17
CA LEU A 318 -18.01 -4.68 4.87
C LEU A 318 -18.38 -5.70 3.79
N ILE A 319 -17.43 -5.96 2.91
CA ILE A 319 -17.43 -7.11 2.00
C ILE A 319 -16.15 -7.90 2.30
N MET A 320 -16.31 -9.16 2.69
CA MET A 320 -15.20 -10.03 3.06
C MET A 320 -15.06 -11.16 2.04
N ILE A 321 -13.84 -11.34 1.54
CA ILE A 321 -13.48 -12.40 0.59
C ILE A 321 -12.40 -13.27 1.24
N ASP A 322 -12.75 -14.53 1.50
CA ASP A 322 -11.90 -15.54 2.13
C ASP A 322 -11.97 -16.86 1.34
N PRO A 323 -11.11 -17.02 0.33
CA PRO A 323 -11.11 -18.22 -0.52
C PRO A 323 -10.71 -19.50 0.23
N LYS A 324 -10.14 -19.38 1.44
CA LYS A 324 -9.70 -20.52 2.26
C LYS A 324 -10.66 -20.87 3.38
N MET A 325 -11.62 -20.00 3.69
CA MET A 325 -12.60 -20.14 4.79
C MET A 325 -11.98 -20.20 6.18
N LEU A 326 -10.73 -19.75 6.36
CA LEU A 326 -9.99 -19.93 7.60
C LEU A 326 -10.01 -18.68 8.49
N GLU A 327 -9.98 -17.49 7.90
CA GLU A 327 -9.59 -16.27 8.61
C GLU A 327 -10.79 -15.34 8.83
N LEU A 328 -11.64 -15.18 7.82
CA LEU A 328 -12.75 -14.20 7.87
C LEU A 328 -14.12 -14.85 8.12
N SER A 329 -14.22 -16.18 8.06
CA SER A 329 -15.46 -16.92 8.27
C SER A 329 -16.09 -16.67 9.66
N VAL A 330 -15.28 -16.36 10.68
CA VAL A 330 -15.73 -16.01 12.02
C VAL A 330 -16.69 -14.81 12.03
N TYR A 331 -16.51 -13.84 11.12
CA TYR A 331 -17.32 -12.63 11.04
C TYR A 331 -18.67 -12.83 10.36
N ASP A 332 -18.97 -14.01 9.80
CA ASP A 332 -20.23 -14.23 9.10
C ASP A 332 -21.43 -13.96 10.02
N GLY A 333 -22.38 -13.15 9.55
CA GLY A 333 -23.57 -12.76 10.33
C GLY A 333 -23.44 -11.49 11.18
N ILE A 334 -22.32 -10.74 11.15
CA ILE A 334 -22.29 -9.41 11.78
C ILE A 334 -23.14 -8.40 10.97
N PRO A 335 -23.80 -7.42 11.62
CA PRO A 335 -24.71 -6.48 10.95
C PRO A 335 -24.03 -5.59 9.88
N HIS A 336 -22.70 -5.42 9.96
CA HIS A 336 -21.94 -4.63 8.99
C HIS A 336 -21.76 -5.30 7.62
N LEU A 337 -21.98 -6.61 7.49
CA LEU A 337 -21.76 -7.31 6.22
C LEU A 337 -22.83 -6.96 5.18
N LEU A 338 -22.38 -6.72 3.93
CA LEU A 338 -23.28 -6.55 2.76
C LEU A 338 -23.65 -7.87 2.09
N SER A 339 -22.84 -8.90 2.31
CA SER A 339 -23.06 -10.25 1.81
C SER A 339 -22.48 -11.24 2.83
N PRO A 340 -22.86 -12.52 2.77
CA PRO A 340 -22.09 -13.57 3.41
C PRO A 340 -20.62 -13.51 2.97
N VAL A 341 -19.73 -14.07 3.79
CA VAL A 341 -18.30 -14.15 3.46
C VAL A 341 -18.14 -14.91 2.13
N VAL A 342 -17.48 -14.28 1.17
CA VAL A 342 -17.33 -14.82 -0.19
C VAL A 342 -16.16 -15.78 -0.23
N THR A 343 -16.45 -17.05 -0.48
CA THR A 343 -15.45 -18.13 -0.46
C THR A 343 -15.07 -18.64 -1.84
N ASP A 344 -15.91 -18.40 -2.86
CA ASP A 344 -15.65 -18.83 -4.23
C ASP A 344 -14.90 -17.72 -4.99
N PRO A 345 -13.73 -18.00 -5.60
CA PRO A 345 -12.97 -17.00 -6.36
C PRO A 345 -13.73 -16.35 -7.51
N LYS A 346 -14.64 -17.07 -8.19
CA LYS A 346 -15.47 -16.50 -9.27
C LYS A 346 -16.52 -15.55 -8.70
N LYS A 347 -17.13 -15.91 -7.56
CA LYS A 347 -18.06 -15.00 -6.87
C LYS A 347 -17.36 -13.76 -6.33
N ALA A 348 -16.08 -13.86 -5.98
CA ALA A 348 -15.28 -12.69 -5.59
C ALA A 348 -15.08 -11.71 -6.75
N VAL A 349 -14.88 -12.19 -7.99
CA VAL A 349 -14.87 -11.33 -9.18
C VAL A 349 -16.20 -10.60 -9.33
N VAL A 350 -17.31 -11.33 -9.19
CA VAL A 350 -18.67 -10.77 -9.26
C VAL A 350 -18.88 -9.68 -8.20
N ALA A 351 -18.46 -9.93 -6.95
CA ALA A 351 -18.53 -8.94 -5.88
C ALA A 351 -17.70 -7.68 -6.21
N LEU A 352 -16.49 -7.84 -6.76
CA LEU A 352 -15.67 -6.69 -7.17
C LEU A 352 -16.30 -5.91 -8.33
N LYS A 353 -16.90 -6.58 -9.33
CA LYS A 353 -17.67 -5.93 -10.40
C LYS A 353 -18.87 -5.17 -9.82
N TRP A 354 -19.57 -5.74 -8.85
CA TRP A 354 -20.65 -5.05 -8.14
C TRP A 354 -20.15 -3.78 -7.42
N VAL A 355 -19.00 -3.85 -6.74
CA VAL A 355 -18.39 -2.68 -6.08
C VAL A 355 -18.03 -1.59 -7.10
N VAL A 356 -17.56 -1.95 -8.30
CA VAL A 356 -17.36 -1.00 -9.40
C VAL A 356 -18.68 -0.35 -9.82
N GLY A 357 -19.75 -1.14 -9.97
CA GLY A 357 -21.08 -0.62 -10.29
C GLY A 357 -21.66 0.31 -9.21
N GLU A 358 -21.42 0.02 -7.93
CA GLU A 358 -21.80 0.85 -6.79
C GLU A 358 -20.98 2.15 -6.75
N MET A 359 -19.68 2.08 -7.06
CA MET A 359 -18.81 3.25 -7.19
C MET A 359 -19.38 4.24 -8.23
N GLU A 360 -19.76 3.76 -9.41
CA GLU A 360 -20.30 4.60 -10.48
C GLU A 360 -21.66 5.21 -10.11
N GLU A 361 -22.53 4.44 -9.44
CA GLU A 361 -23.81 4.95 -8.97
C GLU A 361 -23.64 6.06 -7.92
N ARG A 362 -22.69 5.90 -6.99
CA ARG A 362 -22.34 6.95 -6.03
C ARG A 362 -21.81 8.19 -6.72
N TYR A 363 -20.94 8.05 -7.73
CA TYR A 363 -20.47 9.20 -8.52
C TYR A 363 -21.61 9.91 -9.23
N ARG A 364 -22.53 9.15 -9.83
CA ARG A 364 -23.73 9.71 -10.47
C ARG A 364 -24.51 10.53 -9.46
N ARG A 365 -24.85 9.97 -8.29
CA ARG A 365 -25.61 10.67 -7.23
C ARG A 365 -24.87 11.88 -6.65
N MET A 366 -23.56 11.78 -6.44
CA MET A 366 -22.73 12.91 -6.00
C MET A 366 -22.71 14.04 -7.03
N SER A 367 -22.59 13.71 -8.31
CA SER A 367 -22.65 14.66 -9.42
C SER A 367 -24.02 15.34 -9.49
N LYS A 368 -25.12 14.57 -9.35
CA LYS A 368 -26.49 15.12 -9.27
C LYS A 368 -26.64 16.13 -8.13
N MET A 369 -25.91 15.94 -7.02
CA MET A 369 -25.92 16.79 -5.83
C MET A 369 -24.86 17.90 -5.84
N GLY A 370 -24.02 17.99 -6.87
CA GLY A 370 -22.94 18.97 -6.97
C GLY A 370 -21.84 18.81 -5.92
N VAL A 371 -21.66 17.61 -5.35
CA VAL A 371 -20.64 17.31 -4.33
C VAL A 371 -19.51 16.46 -4.92
N ARG A 372 -18.31 16.60 -4.35
CA ARG A 372 -17.09 15.96 -4.87
C ARG A 372 -16.72 14.66 -4.17
N ASN A 373 -17.27 14.40 -3.00
CA ASN A 373 -16.93 13.23 -2.18
C ASN A 373 -18.10 12.82 -1.26
N ILE A 374 -17.99 11.63 -0.69
CA ILE A 374 -18.97 11.04 0.22
C ILE A 374 -19.21 11.91 1.47
N GLU A 375 -18.18 12.54 2.02
CA GLU A 375 -18.31 13.41 3.20
C GLU A 375 -19.21 14.61 2.89
N GLY A 376 -19.01 15.25 1.74
CA GLY A 376 -19.85 16.35 1.27
C GLY A 376 -21.27 15.89 0.95
N TYR A 377 -21.44 14.71 0.34
CA TYR A 377 -22.75 14.12 0.11
C TYR A 377 -23.50 13.90 1.43
N ASN A 378 -22.90 13.16 2.37
CA ASN A 378 -23.48 12.85 3.67
C ASN A 378 -23.73 14.11 4.51
N GLY A 379 -22.88 15.13 4.38
CA GLY A 379 -23.11 16.44 5.00
C GLY A 379 -24.42 17.07 4.52
N ARG A 380 -24.64 17.14 3.19
CA ARG A 380 -25.88 17.70 2.63
C ARG A 380 -27.11 16.88 2.99
N VAL A 381 -26.97 15.55 3.03
CA VAL A 381 -28.05 14.64 3.45
C VAL A 381 -28.44 14.92 4.90
N ARG A 382 -27.47 15.01 5.83
CA ARG A 382 -27.74 15.32 7.23
C ARG A 382 -28.40 16.69 7.39
N GLU A 383 -27.92 17.71 6.69
CA GLU A 383 -28.54 19.03 6.69
C GLU A 383 -30.00 19.02 6.19
N ALA A 384 -30.32 18.18 5.20
CA ALA A 384 -31.69 18.05 4.68
C ALA A 384 -32.61 17.29 5.67
N LEU A 385 -32.09 16.23 6.28
CA LEU A 385 -32.80 15.48 7.32
C LEU A 385 -33.10 16.34 8.55
N ASP A 386 -32.13 17.14 9.00
CA ASP A 386 -32.29 18.07 10.14
C ASP A 386 -33.38 19.14 9.88
N LYS A 387 -33.58 19.50 8.62
CA LYS A 387 -34.62 20.46 8.19
C LYS A 387 -35.96 19.80 7.85
N GLY A 388 -36.02 18.47 7.78
CA GLY A 388 -37.20 17.72 7.33
C GLY A 388 -37.53 17.96 5.85
N GLU A 389 -36.54 18.32 5.04
CA GLU A 389 -36.71 18.60 3.61
C GLU A 389 -36.47 17.33 2.77
N LEU A 390 -37.41 17.04 1.86
CA LEU A 390 -37.18 16.02 0.82
C LEU A 390 -36.24 16.59 -0.25
N PHE A 391 -35.38 15.76 -0.84
CA PHE A 391 -34.55 16.21 -1.95
C PHE A 391 -35.41 16.36 -3.19
N LYS A 392 -35.49 17.58 -3.72
CA LYS A 392 -36.17 17.90 -4.97
C LYS A 392 -35.12 18.19 -6.03
N ARG A 393 -35.18 17.51 -7.16
CA ARG A 393 -34.36 17.85 -8.32
C ARG A 393 -35.22 17.99 -9.56
N THR A 394 -35.16 19.17 -10.15
CA THR A 394 -35.74 19.49 -11.44
C THR A 394 -34.76 19.08 -12.54
N VAL A 395 -35.11 18.05 -13.32
CA VAL A 395 -34.33 17.53 -14.45
C VAL A 395 -35.04 17.93 -15.74
N GLN A 396 -34.30 18.41 -16.75
CA GLN A 396 -34.88 18.67 -18.07
C GLN A 396 -35.09 17.33 -18.78
N THR A 397 -36.34 16.91 -18.94
CA THR A 397 -36.70 15.60 -19.51
C THR A 397 -36.97 15.66 -21.01
N GLY A 398 -37.04 16.86 -21.58
CA GLY A 398 -37.13 17.04 -23.03
C GLY A 398 -37.40 18.48 -23.44
N PHE A 399 -37.90 18.63 -24.66
CA PHE A 399 -38.53 19.85 -25.15
C PHE A 399 -39.97 19.50 -25.53
N ASP A 400 -40.89 20.39 -25.22
CA ASP A 400 -42.30 20.25 -25.59
C ASP A 400 -42.42 20.28 -27.12
N GLU A 401 -43.06 19.28 -27.73
CA GLU A 401 -43.13 19.10 -29.19
C GLU A 401 -43.91 20.23 -29.90
N ASP A 402 -44.78 20.95 -29.19
CA ASP A 402 -45.60 22.02 -29.74
C ASP A 402 -44.96 23.41 -29.57
N THR A 403 -44.20 23.62 -28.50
CA THR A 403 -43.67 24.95 -28.11
C THR A 403 -42.15 25.07 -28.17
N GLY A 404 -41.41 23.95 -28.21
CA GLY A 404 -39.96 23.93 -28.19
C GLY A 404 -39.34 24.41 -26.86
N GLU A 405 -40.14 24.58 -25.81
CA GLU A 405 -39.68 24.96 -24.49
C GLU A 405 -39.15 23.74 -23.71
N PRO A 406 -38.10 23.90 -22.89
CA PRO A 406 -37.55 22.81 -22.08
C PRO A 406 -38.58 22.34 -21.03
N VAL A 407 -38.95 21.05 -21.11
CA VAL A 407 -39.82 20.42 -20.10
C VAL A 407 -38.96 19.97 -18.94
N PHE A 408 -39.36 20.38 -17.74
CA PHE A 408 -38.67 20.11 -16.50
C PHE A 408 -39.52 19.24 -15.58
N GLU A 409 -39.03 18.05 -15.23
CA GLU A 409 -39.68 17.14 -14.30
C GLU A 409 -38.96 17.18 -12.96
N THR A 410 -39.70 17.32 -11.86
CA THR A 410 -39.10 17.38 -10.51
C THR A 410 -39.26 16.03 -9.83
N GLU A 411 -38.15 15.31 -9.71
CA GLU A 411 -38.06 14.07 -8.93
C GLU A 411 -37.85 14.43 -7.45
N GLU A 412 -38.70 13.88 -6.58
CA GLU A 412 -38.55 13.97 -5.12
C GLU A 412 -38.09 12.62 -4.56
N PHE A 413 -36.99 12.59 -3.81
CA PHE A 413 -36.49 11.37 -3.18
C PHE A 413 -36.03 11.62 -1.75
N GLN A 414 -36.05 10.55 -0.93
CA GLN A 414 -35.68 10.66 0.48
C GLN A 414 -34.15 10.77 0.62
N PRO A 415 -33.64 11.75 1.40
CA PRO A 415 -32.22 11.89 1.70
C PRO A 415 -31.70 10.70 2.51
N GLU A 416 -30.87 9.84 1.90
CA GLU A 416 -30.17 8.75 2.58
C GLU A 416 -28.66 8.94 2.49
N THR A 417 -27.95 8.71 3.61
CA THR A 417 -26.49 8.78 3.67
C THR A 417 -25.87 7.52 3.10
N PHE A 418 -24.69 7.65 2.50
CA PHE A 418 -23.91 6.47 2.12
C PHE A 418 -23.01 6.01 3.27
N PRO A 419 -23.03 4.72 3.61
CA PRO A 419 -21.96 4.14 4.43
C PRO A 419 -20.67 4.09 3.62
N TYR A 420 -19.52 4.16 4.30
CA TYR A 420 -18.27 3.71 3.71
C TYR A 420 -18.37 2.21 3.41
N ILE A 421 -17.74 1.76 2.31
CA ILE A 421 -17.62 0.33 2.00
C ILE A 421 -16.15 -0.05 2.08
N VAL A 422 -15.83 -1.04 2.91
CA VAL A 422 -14.49 -1.62 2.99
C VAL A 422 -14.53 -3.05 2.47
N VAL A 423 -13.81 -3.28 1.37
CA VAL A 423 -13.63 -4.61 0.77
C VAL A 423 -12.33 -5.20 1.28
N ILE A 424 -12.41 -6.37 1.92
CA ILE A 424 -11.29 -7.06 2.56
C ILE A 424 -11.07 -8.39 1.87
N VAL A 425 -9.87 -8.60 1.34
CA VAL A 425 -9.47 -9.85 0.69
C VAL A 425 -8.30 -10.43 1.48
N ASP A 426 -8.49 -11.59 2.12
CA ASP A 426 -7.41 -12.21 2.91
C ASP A 426 -6.25 -12.71 2.04
N GLU A 427 -6.57 -13.36 0.92
CA GLU A 427 -5.56 -13.92 0.02
C GLU A 427 -5.88 -13.60 -1.44
N MET A 428 -5.40 -12.46 -1.92
CA MET A 428 -5.59 -12.05 -3.31
C MET A 428 -4.90 -12.99 -4.31
N ALA A 429 -3.85 -13.71 -3.91
CA ALA A 429 -3.14 -14.62 -4.81
C ALA A 429 -4.02 -15.77 -5.30
N ASP A 430 -4.94 -16.25 -4.46
CA ASP A 430 -5.89 -17.31 -4.84
C ASP A 430 -6.88 -16.79 -5.89
N LEU A 431 -7.26 -15.51 -5.81
CA LEU A 431 -8.10 -14.87 -6.83
C LEU A 431 -7.33 -14.66 -8.13
N MET A 432 -6.08 -14.20 -8.05
CA MET A 432 -5.23 -13.94 -9.22
C MET A 432 -4.96 -15.21 -10.05
N MET A 433 -4.84 -16.37 -9.39
CA MET A 433 -4.64 -17.66 -10.06
C MET A 433 -5.86 -18.12 -10.87
N VAL A 434 -7.06 -17.72 -10.48
CA VAL A 434 -8.31 -18.15 -11.15
C VAL A 434 -8.74 -17.12 -12.20
N ALA A 435 -8.68 -15.83 -11.88
CA ALA A 435 -9.27 -14.76 -12.68
C ALA A 435 -8.41 -13.47 -12.67
N GLY A 436 -7.08 -13.61 -12.77
CA GLY A 436 -6.14 -12.50 -12.59
C GLY A 436 -6.42 -11.25 -13.45
N LYS A 437 -6.79 -11.43 -14.72
CA LYS A 437 -7.10 -10.29 -15.62
C LYS A 437 -8.31 -9.48 -15.14
N GLU A 438 -9.39 -10.16 -14.73
CA GLU A 438 -10.63 -9.51 -14.29
C GLU A 438 -10.44 -8.83 -12.93
N ILE A 439 -9.72 -9.50 -12.02
CA ILE A 439 -9.36 -8.95 -10.71
C ILE A 439 -8.50 -7.71 -10.87
N GLU A 440 -7.45 -7.75 -11.70
CA GLU A 440 -6.55 -6.62 -11.93
C GLU A 440 -7.29 -5.43 -12.55
N ALA A 441 -8.21 -5.66 -13.50
CA ALA A 441 -9.04 -4.62 -14.09
C ALA A 441 -9.98 -3.97 -13.07
N CYS A 442 -10.69 -4.77 -12.26
CA CYS A 442 -11.56 -4.27 -11.19
C CYS A 442 -10.75 -3.45 -10.19
N ILE A 443 -9.61 -3.98 -9.74
CA ILE A 443 -8.72 -3.33 -8.80
C ILE A 443 -8.20 -2.01 -9.36
N GLN A 444 -7.75 -1.97 -10.61
CA GLN A 444 -7.27 -0.76 -11.25
C GLN A 444 -8.36 0.32 -11.29
N ARG A 445 -9.57 -0.05 -11.72
CA ARG A 445 -10.71 0.86 -11.80
C ARG A 445 -11.11 1.41 -10.43
N LEU A 446 -11.23 0.53 -9.44
CA LEU A 446 -11.52 0.91 -8.07
C LEU A 446 -10.41 1.79 -7.50
N ALA A 447 -9.16 1.41 -7.67
CA ALA A 447 -8.06 2.13 -7.07
C ALA A 447 -7.90 3.59 -7.55
N GLN A 448 -8.28 3.83 -8.80
CA GLN A 448 -8.22 5.15 -9.40
C GLN A 448 -9.37 6.07 -8.98
N MET A 449 -10.55 5.52 -8.69
CA MET A 449 -11.78 6.32 -8.56
C MET A 449 -12.53 6.12 -7.22
N ALA A 450 -12.36 5.01 -6.51
CA ALA A 450 -13.19 4.62 -5.36
C ALA A 450 -13.04 5.54 -4.13
N ARG A 451 -11.92 6.23 -3.98
CA ARG A 451 -11.62 7.06 -2.79
C ARG A 451 -12.70 8.10 -2.52
N ALA A 452 -13.16 8.83 -3.55
CA ALA A 452 -14.15 9.90 -3.33
C ALA A 452 -15.56 9.36 -3.07
N SER A 453 -15.88 8.17 -3.58
CA SER A 453 -17.15 7.47 -3.31
C SER A 453 -17.18 6.74 -1.97
N GLY A 454 -16.12 6.84 -1.16
CA GLY A 454 -16.03 6.20 0.15
C GLY A 454 -15.88 4.68 0.10
N ILE A 455 -15.27 4.16 -0.96
CA ILE A 455 -15.02 2.74 -1.13
C ILE A 455 -13.51 2.50 -0.98
N HIS A 456 -13.13 1.56 -0.13
CA HIS A 456 -11.73 1.28 0.21
C HIS A 456 -11.45 -0.22 0.12
N LEU A 457 -10.22 -0.55 -0.27
CA LEU A 457 -9.79 -1.94 -0.45
C LEU A 457 -8.63 -2.23 0.51
N ILE A 458 -8.74 -3.35 1.23
CA ILE A 458 -7.66 -3.98 1.98
C ILE A 458 -7.37 -5.31 1.29
N MET A 459 -6.26 -5.36 0.56
CA MET A 459 -5.81 -6.54 -0.15
C MET A 459 -4.67 -7.18 0.63
N ALA A 460 -4.80 -8.45 1.00
CA ALA A 460 -3.76 -9.18 1.69
C ALA A 460 -3.27 -10.37 0.85
N THR A 461 -1.99 -10.75 1.03
CA THR A 461 -1.44 -11.97 0.45
C THR A 461 -0.32 -12.57 1.29
N GLN A 462 -0.24 -13.89 1.32
CA GLN A 462 0.92 -14.59 1.87
C GLN A 462 1.99 -14.92 0.82
N ARG A 463 1.75 -14.57 -0.44
CA ARG A 463 2.61 -14.88 -1.59
C ARG A 463 3.14 -13.60 -2.22
N PRO A 464 4.20 -12.98 -1.66
CA PRO A 464 4.74 -11.71 -2.12
C PRO A 464 5.60 -11.85 -3.40
N SER A 465 5.07 -12.51 -4.43
CA SER A 465 5.72 -12.66 -5.74
C SER A 465 5.31 -11.57 -6.71
N VAL A 466 6.11 -11.36 -7.76
CA VAL A 466 5.85 -10.37 -8.82
C VAL A 466 4.57 -10.72 -9.61
N ASP A 467 4.23 -12.01 -9.71
CA ASP A 467 3.04 -12.49 -10.39
C ASP A 467 1.74 -12.13 -9.65
N VAL A 468 1.81 -12.01 -8.32
CA VAL A 468 0.67 -11.61 -7.47
C VAL A 468 0.65 -10.10 -7.30
N ILE A 469 1.80 -9.51 -6.95
CA ILE A 469 1.97 -8.07 -6.72
C ILE A 469 2.55 -7.43 -7.98
N THR A 470 1.71 -7.37 -9.02
CA THR A 470 2.09 -6.83 -10.34
C THR A 470 2.45 -5.34 -10.26
N GLY A 471 3.08 -4.81 -11.32
CA GLY A 471 3.35 -3.38 -11.44
C GLY A 471 2.09 -2.51 -11.32
N THR A 472 0.98 -2.96 -11.90
CA THR A 472 -0.33 -2.30 -11.83
C THR A 472 -0.86 -2.24 -10.41
N ILE A 473 -0.78 -3.35 -9.67
CA ILE A 473 -1.20 -3.39 -8.25
C ILE A 473 -0.35 -2.41 -7.44
N LYS A 474 0.98 -2.41 -7.62
CA LYS A 474 1.85 -1.46 -6.90
C LYS A 474 1.52 -0.01 -7.22
N ALA A 475 1.29 0.33 -8.49
CA ALA A 475 0.96 1.70 -8.89
C ALA A 475 -0.33 2.23 -8.23
N ASN A 476 -1.28 1.32 -7.94
CA ASN A 476 -2.60 1.64 -7.42
C ASN A 476 -2.71 1.53 -5.88
N PHE A 477 -1.78 0.84 -5.21
CA PHE A 477 -1.69 0.72 -3.75
C PHE A 477 -0.44 1.42 -3.22
N PRO A 478 -0.46 2.76 -3.06
CA PRO A 478 0.68 3.50 -2.52
C PRO A 478 0.90 3.26 -1.02
N THR A 479 -0.14 2.83 -0.29
CA THR A 479 -0.01 2.49 1.13
C THR A 479 0.15 0.98 1.28
N ARG A 480 1.24 0.56 1.92
CA ARG A 480 1.62 -0.85 2.01
C ARG A 480 2.07 -1.21 3.41
N ILE A 481 1.76 -2.44 3.82
CA ILE A 481 2.26 -3.04 5.05
C ILE A 481 2.96 -4.34 4.66
N SER A 482 4.23 -4.46 5.05
CA SER A 482 4.95 -5.74 4.98
C SER A 482 5.17 -6.25 6.39
N PHE A 483 4.65 -7.44 6.69
CA PHE A 483 5.13 -8.26 7.78
C PHE A 483 6.43 -8.95 7.37
N GLN A 484 6.98 -9.77 8.27
CA GLN A 484 8.16 -10.57 8.00
C GLN A 484 7.99 -11.38 6.70
N VAL A 485 9.03 -11.33 5.88
CA VAL A 485 9.16 -12.10 4.64
C VAL A 485 10.47 -12.89 4.65
N THR A 486 10.58 -13.85 3.74
CA THR A 486 11.74 -14.75 3.66
C THR A 486 12.98 -14.11 3.05
N SER A 487 12.81 -13.20 2.08
CA SER A 487 13.94 -12.72 1.29
C SER A 487 13.90 -11.21 1.02
N LYS A 488 15.08 -10.65 0.71
CA LYS A 488 15.24 -9.26 0.25
C LYS A 488 14.47 -9.00 -1.05
N ILE A 489 14.23 -10.03 -1.85
CA ILE A 489 13.46 -9.94 -3.10
C ILE A 489 11.99 -9.71 -2.75
N ASP A 490 11.43 -10.51 -1.85
CA ASP A 490 10.05 -10.37 -1.38
C ASP A 490 9.80 -8.98 -0.76
N SER A 491 10.75 -8.50 0.06
CA SER A 491 10.68 -7.15 0.63
C SER A 491 10.60 -6.08 -0.46
N ARG A 492 11.45 -6.17 -1.50
CA ARG A 492 11.43 -5.25 -2.64
C ARG A 492 10.15 -5.37 -3.46
N THR A 493 9.59 -6.57 -3.60
CA THR A 493 8.32 -6.77 -4.29
C THR A 493 7.20 -5.99 -3.60
N ILE A 494 7.15 -6.00 -2.28
CA ILE A 494 6.10 -5.31 -1.50
C ILE A 494 6.40 -3.82 -1.37
N LEU A 495 7.55 -3.47 -0.79
CA LEU A 495 7.86 -2.11 -0.36
C LEU A 495 8.66 -1.31 -1.40
N GLY A 496 9.26 -1.96 -2.40
CA GLY A 496 10.24 -1.33 -3.29
C GLY A 496 11.66 -1.24 -2.69
N GLU A 497 11.81 -1.55 -1.40
CA GLU A 497 13.10 -1.59 -0.71
C GLU A 497 13.23 -2.83 0.19
N GLN A 498 14.46 -3.13 0.61
CA GLN A 498 14.77 -4.23 1.52
C GLN A 498 14.51 -3.83 2.98
N GLY A 499 14.37 -4.81 3.87
CA GLY A 499 14.26 -4.61 5.32
C GLY A 499 13.11 -5.38 5.97
N ALA A 500 12.12 -5.84 5.20
CA ALA A 500 11.04 -6.66 5.75
C ALA A 500 11.52 -8.08 6.13
N GLU A 501 12.58 -8.57 5.49
CA GLU A 501 13.24 -9.83 5.84
C GLU A 501 13.92 -9.79 7.21
N GLN A 502 14.20 -8.58 7.73
CA GLN A 502 14.85 -8.37 9.02
C GLN A 502 13.85 -8.26 10.18
N LEU A 503 12.55 -8.27 9.89
CA LEU A 503 11.49 -8.23 10.89
C LEU A 503 11.48 -9.51 11.74
N LEU A 504 10.81 -9.43 12.90
CA LEU A 504 10.86 -10.45 13.94
C LEU A 504 9.72 -11.47 13.90
N GLY A 505 8.78 -11.30 12.96
CA GLY A 505 7.51 -12.02 12.94
C GLY A 505 6.56 -11.56 14.04
N GLN A 506 5.52 -12.35 14.34
CA GLN A 506 4.57 -12.11 15.44
C GLN A 506 3.97 -10.68 15.47
N GLY A 507 3.63 -10.13 14.30
CA GLY A 507 3.00 -8.81 14.17
C GLY A 507 3.98 -7.65 13.99
N ASP A 508 5.28 -7.88 13.98
CA ASP A 508 6.27 -6.88 13.61
C ASP A 508 6.21 -6.57 12.10
N MET A 509 6.05 -5.29 11.76
CA MET A 509 5.77 -4.86 10.39
C MET A 509 6.46 -3.55 10.00
N LEU A 510 6.65 -3.37 8.69
CA LEU A 510 7.00 -2.12 8.05
C LEU A 510 5.76 -1.50 7.40
N TYR A 511 5.39 -0.32 7.87
CA TYR A 511 4.29 0.47 7.34
C TYR A 511 4.82 1.56 6.41
N MET A 512 4.47 1.48 5.13
CA MET A 512 4.76 2.49 4.11
C MET A 512 3.54 3.38 3.89
N ALA A 513 3.63 4.63 4.33
CA ALA A 513 2.60 5.63 4.09
C ALA A 513 2.86 6.38 2.77
N GLY A 514 1.89 6.36 1.85
CA GLY A 514 1.92 7.19 0.63
C GLY A 514 3.10 6.94 -0.31
N GLY A 515 3.67 5.73 -0.30
CA GLY A 515 4.70 5.28 -1.24
C GLY A 515 6.13 5.71 -0.92
N SER A 516 6.39 6.39 0.20
CA SER A 516 7.75 6.90 0.50
C SER A 516 8.25 6.66 1.92
N ARG A 517 7.44 6.95 2.95
CA ARG A 517 7.93 6.88 4.33
C ARG A 517 7.64 5.52 4.92
N ILE A 518 8.70 4.74 5.18
CA ILE A 518 8.60 3.49 5.93
C ILE A 518 8.82 3.76 7.42
N THR A 519 7.90 3.27 8.24
CA THR A 519 8.01 3.27 9.70
C THR A 519 7.81 1.85 10.21
N ARG A 520 8.65 1.40 11.14
CA ARG A 520 8.45 0.11 11.80
C ARG A 520 7.36 0.25 12.87
N VAL A 521 6.43 -0.70 12.87
CA VAL A 521 5.30 -0.75 13.79
C VAL A 521 5.20 -2.17 14.34
N HIS A 522 4.95 -2.29 15.63
CA HIS A 522 4.68 -3.54 16.31
C HIS A 522 3.16 -3.68 16.43
N GLY A 523 2.60 -4.58 15.62
CA GLY A 523 1.18 -4.84 15.51
C GLY A 523 0.56 -5.29 16.84
N PRO A 524 -0.68 -4.88 17.13
CA PRO A 524 -1.37 -5.39 18.29
C PRO A 524 -1.72 -6.85 18.09
N PHE A 525 -1.85 -7.55 19.21
CA PHE A 525 -2.33 -8.91 19.31
C PHE A 525 -3.79 -8.89 19.76
N VAL A 526 -4.58 -9.75 19.12
CA VAL A 526 -5.91 -10.16 19.54
C VAL A 526 -5.97 -11.68 19.35
N SER A 527 -6.55 -12.40 20.31
CA SER A 527 -6.78 -13.84 20.17
C SER A 527 -8.06 -14.14 19.41
N ASP A 528 -8.20 -15.37 18.92
CA ASP A 528 -9.40 -15.79 18.20
C ASP A 528 -10.62 -15.78 19.13
N GLU A 529 -10.44 -16.12 20.42
CA GLU A 529 -11.53 -16.04 21.42
C GLU A 529 -12.02 -14.59 21.60
N GLU A 530 -11.10 -13.62 21.66
CA GLU A 530 -11.48 -12.20 21.74
C GLU A 530 -12.26 -11.75 20.49
N VAL A 531 -11.88 -12.23 19.30
CA VAL A 531 -12.61 -11.95 18.05
C VAL A 531 -14.01 -12.55 18.11
N GLU A 532 -14.14 -13.81 18.53
CA GLU A 532 -15.44 -14.49 18.66
C GLU A 532 -16.36 -13.79 19.67
N GLU A 533 -15.85 -13.38 20.83
CA GLU A 533 -16.62 -12.65 21.84
C GLU A 533 -17.18 -11.34 21.28
N VAL A 534 -16.36 -10.57 20.56
CA VAL A 534 -16.80 -9.32 19.94
C VAL A 534 -17.82 -9.58 18.84
N VAL A 535 -17.59 -10.58 17.98
CA VAL A 535 -18.54 -10.95 16.93
C VAL A 535 -19.88 -11.40 17.50
N ASN A 536 -19.88 -12.22 18.56
CA ASN A 536 -21.10 -12.69 19.23
C ASN A 536 -21.87 -11.53 19.86
N HIS A 537 -21.17 -10.57 20.46
CA HIS A 537 -21.76 -9.33 20.95
C HIS A 537 -22.46 -8.55 19.81
N LEU A 538 -21.79 -8.37 18.66
CA LEU A 538 -22.36 -7.66 17.51
C LEU A 538 -23.58 -8.38 16.90
N LYS A 539 -23.54 -9.71 16.84
CA LYS A 539 -24.67 -10.54 16.36
C LYS A 539 -25.92 -10.41 17.23
N SER A 540 -25.77 -10.05 18.51
CA SER A 540 -26.91 -9.89 19.42
C SER A 540 -27.84 -8.72 19.04
N PHE A 541 -27.36 -7.78 18.22
CA PHE A 541 -28.14 -6.61 17.76
C PHE A 541 -28.98 -6.88 16.51
N GLY A 542 -28.91 -8.08 15.92
CA GLY A 542 -29.76 -8.50 14.81
C GLY A 542 -28.99 -9.05 13.59
N PRO A 543 -29.71 -9.70 12.66
CA PRO A 543 -29.11 -10.24 11.45
C PRO A 543 -28.69 -9.14 10.47
N PRO A 544 -27.68 -9.37 9.63
CA PRO A 544 -27.29 -8.44 8.58
C PRO A 544 -28.35 -8.32 7.50
N SER A 545 -28.49 -7.11 6.98
CA SER A 545 -29.23 -6.86 5.74
C SER A 545 -28.30 -7.07 4.56
N TYR A 546 -28.32 -8.28 4.01
CA TYR A 546 -27.56 -8.65 2.81
C TYR A 546 -28.18 -8.09 1.54
N MET A 547 -27.35 -7.68 0.60
CA MET A 547 -27.73 -7.27 -0.74
C MET A 547 -27.45 -8.41 -1.73
N SER A 548 -28.50 -8.98 -2.31
CA SER A 548 -28.43 -10.15 -3.21
C SER A 548 -27.47 -9.93 -4.39
N GLY A 549 -27.50 -8.74 -4.99
CA GLY A 549 -26.66 -8.38 -6.14
C GLY A 549 -25.15 -8.43 -5.90
N VAL A 550 -24.66 -8.44 -4.65
CA VAL A 550 -23.22 -8.52 -4.37
C VAL A 550 -22.63 -9.88 -4.78
N VAL A 551 -23.38 -10.97 -4.59
CA VAL A 551 -22.90 -12.34 -4.86
C VAL A 551 -23.50 -12.90 -6.15
N GLU A 552 -24.75 -12.53 -6.45
CA GLU A 552 -25.44 -12.95 -7.68
C GLU A 552 -24.94 -12.18 -8.90
N GLY A 553 -24.42 -10.96 -8.67
CA GLY A 553 -23.89 -10.09 -9.70
C GLY A 553 -24.92 -9.08 -10.21
N PRO A 554 -24.44 -8.08 -10.98
CA PRO A 554 -25.32 -7.17 -11.69
C PRO A 554 -26.09 -7.91 -12.79
N ASP A 555 -27.28 -7.41 -13.14
CA ASP A 555 -28.07 -7.90 -14.28
C ASP A 555 -27.25 -7.86 -15.59
N GLU A 556 -27.56 -8.71 -16.57
CA GLU A 556 -26.76 -8.91 -17.80
C GLU A 556 -26.39 -7.59 -18.51
N GLU A 557 -27.35 -6.69 -18.73
CA GLU A 557 -27.08 -5.38 -19.36
C GLU A 557 -26.08 -4.52 -18.55
N ARG A 558 -26.17 -4.59 -17.22
CA ARG A 558 -25.29 -3.85 -16.31
C ARG A 558 -23.92 -4.53 -16.20
N ALA A 559 -23.87 -5.85 -16.27
CA ALA A 559 -22.63 -6.62 -16.33
C ALA A 559 -21.84 -6.27 -17.60
N ASP A 560 -22.49 -6.22 -18.76
CA ASP A 560 -21.88 -5.83 -20.03
C ASP A 560 -21.34 -4.40 -19.99
N SER A 561 -22.10 -3.47 -19.41
CA SER A 561 -21.65 -2.09 -19.21
C SER A 561 -20.40 -2.01 -18.31
N ILE A 562 -20.37 -2.79 -17.22
CA ILE A 562 -19.20 -2.86 -16.34
C ILE A 562 -18.01 -3.48 -17.07
N ASP A 563 -18.21 -4.54 -17.85
CA ASP A 563 -17.13 -5.20 -18.59
C ASP A 563 -16.55 -4.30 -19.70
N GLN A 564 -17.37 -3.45 -20.32
CA GLN A 564 -16.88 -2.38 -21.20
C GLN A 564 -16.05 -1.34 -20.45
N VAL A 565 -16.53 -0.88 -19.28
CA VAL A 565 -15.80 0.08 -18.42
C VAL A 565 -14.45 -0.48 -17.96
N LEU A 566 -14.40 -1.77 -17.64
CA LEU A 566 -13.21 -2.47 -17.19
C LEU A 566 -12.27 -2.84 -18.34
N GLY A 567 -12.67 -2.65 -19.60
CA GLY A 567 -11.92 -3.11 -20.77
C GLY A 567 -11.78 -4.64 -20.81
N LEU A 568 -12.70 -5.35 -20.15
CA LEU A 568 -12.78 -6.80 -20.08
C LEU A 568 -13.60 -7.40 -21.20
N SER A 569 -14.39 -6.58 -21.91
CA SER A 569 -15.02 -7.00 -23.17
C SER A 569 -13.95 -7.66 -24.03
N THR A 570 -14.01 -8.98 -24.17
CA THR A 570 -13.44 -9.66 -25.33
C THR A 570 -14.12 -8.98 -26.48
N GLY A 571 -13.37 -8.20 -27.26
CA GLY A 571 -13.94 -7.51 -28.40
C GLY A 571 -14.55 -8.55 -29.32
N GLU A 572 -15.83 -8.85 -29.17
CA GLU A 572 -16.60 -9.50 -30.22
C GLU A 572 -16.68 -8.56 -31.43
N GLY A 573 -16.51 -7.24 -31.22
CA GLY A 573 -16.21 -6.30 -32.32
C GLY A 573 -14.80 -6.45 -32.90
N GLY A 574 -13.77 -6.71 -32.09
CA GLY A 574 -12.38 -6.73 -32.55
C GLY A 574 -11.92 -8.07 -33.12
N ASP A 575 -12.33 -9.20 -32.52
CA ASP A 575 -11.97 -10.54 -32.99
C ASP A 575 -12.83 -10.96 -34.18
N ALA A 576 -14.07 -10.49 -34.32
CA ALA A 576 -14.85 -10.68 -35.54
C ALA A 576 -14.28 -9.84 -36.70
N GLU A 577 -13.94 -8.57 -36.47
CA GLU A 577 -13.27 -7.75 -37.49
C GLU A 577 -11.89 -8.31 -37.87
N LEU A 578 -11.11 -8.80 -36.90
CA LEU A 578 -9.83 -9.46 -37.16
C LEU A 578 -10.02 -10.79 -37.87
N TYR A 579 -11.08 -11.55 -37.56
CA TYR A 579 -11.42 -12.78 -38.25
C TYR A 579 -11.81 -12.49 -39.70
N ASP A 580 -12.70 -11.54 -39.94
CA ASP A 580 -13.15 -11.13 -41.28
C ASP A 580 -11.96 -10.60 -42.11
N LEU A 581 -11.08 -9.81 -41.50
CA LEU A 581 -9.85 -9.34 -42.14
C LEU A 581 -8.88 -10.49 -42.43
N ALA A 582 -8.75 -11.44 -41.51
CA ALA A 582 -7.92 -12.63 -41.71
C ALA A 582 -8.47 -13.51 -42.84
N VAL A 583 -9.79 -13.72 -42.91
CA VAL A 583 -10.47 -14.46 -43.98
C VAL A 583 -10.29 -13.74 -45.31
N ALA A 584 -10.44 -12.42 -45.36
CA ALA A 584 -10.22 -11.62 -46.57
C ALA A 584 -8.77 -11.73 -47.08
N ILE A 585 -7.78 -11.68 -46.18
CA ILE A 585 -6.36 -11.87 -46.54
C ILE A 585 -6.11 -13.29 -47.06
N VAL A 586 -6.71 -14.31 -46.43
CA VAL A 586 -6.57 -15.71 -46.85
C VAL A 586 -7.25 -15.97 -48.20
N ALA A 587 -8.43 -15.40 -48.43
CA ALA A 587 -9.16 -15.49 -49.68
C ALA A 587 -8.37 -14.85 -50.83
N LYS A 588 -7.79 -13.67 -50.59
CA LYS A 588 -7.00 -12.90 -51.56
C LYS A 588 -5.63 -13.51 -51.85
N ASP A 589 -4.85 -13.83 -50.82
CA ASP A 589 -3.46 -14.26 -50.98
C ASP A 589 -3.33 -15.79 -51.17
N ARG A 590 -4.45 -16.53 -51.09
CA ARG A 590 -4.57 -18.00 -51.22
C ARG A 590 -3.57 -18.78 -50.36
N LYS A 591 -3.17 -18.21 -49.22
CA LYS A 591 -2.19 -18.76 -48.29
C LYS A 591 -2.71 -18.66 -46.87
N CYS A 592 -2.78 -19.80 -46.18
CA CYS A 592 -3.16 -19.86 -44.78
C CYS A 592 -2.13 -20.68 -43.99
N SER A 593 -1.39 -20.02 -43.10
CA SER A 593 -0.58 -20.64 -42.05
C SER A 593 -0.54 -19.72 -40.83
N THR A 594 -0.32 -20.29 -39.64
CA THR A 594 -0.31 -19.54 -38.37
C THR A 594 0.71 -18.39 -38.42
N SER A 595 1.95 -18.67 -38.83
CA SER A 595 3.01 -17.65 -38.98
C SER A 595 2.73 -16.62 -40.09
N TYR A 596 1.91 -16.95 -41.09
CA TYR A 596 1.56 -16.02 -42.16
C TYR A 596 0.53 -14.98 -41.68
N ILE A 597 -0.53 -15.45 -41.03
CA ILE A 597 -1.56 -14.58 -40.42
C ILE A 597 -0.97 -13.74 -39.30
N GLN A 598 -0.06 -14.31 -38.50
CA GLN A 598 0.69 -13.60 -37.48
C GLN A 598 1.41 -12.36 -38.05
N ARG A 599 2.15 -12.52 -39.16
CA ARG A 599 2.89 -11.42 -39.80
C ARG A 599 1.97 -10.41 -40.50
N LYS A 600 0.92 -10.89 -41.17
CA LYS A 600 0.01 -10.02 -41.93
C LYS A 600 -0.87 -9.14 -41.04
N LEU A 601 -1.25 -9.63 -39.87
CA LEU A 601 -2.09 -8.91 -38.92
C LEU A 601 -1.33 -8.33 -37.73
N ALA A 602 0.00 -8.53 -37.67
CA ALA A 602 0.85 -8.13 -36.56
C ALA A 602 0.31 -8.57 -35.18
N ILE A 603 -0.23 -9.78 -35.10
CA ILE A 603 -0.81 -10.37 -33.87
C ILE A 603 0.12 -11.43 -33.26
N GLY A 604 -0.08 -11.78 -31.99
CA GLY A 604 0.68 -12.85 -31.32
C GLY A 604 0.37 -14.25 -31.86
N TYR A 605 1.33 -15.19 -31.72
CA TYR A 605 1.24 -16.56 -32.27
C TYR A 605 -0.03 -17.31 -31.84
N ASN A 606 -0.37 -17.29 -30.55
CA ASN A 606 -1.56 -18.00 -30.03
C ASN A 606 -2.87 -17.44 -30.61
N LYS A 607 -2.91 -16.14 -30.90
CA LYS A 607 -4.08 -15.49 -31.51
C LYS A 607 -4.21 -15.86 -32.98
N ALA A 608 -3.09 -15.87 -33.71
CA ALA A 608 -3.06 -16.34 -35.10
C ALA A 608 -3.42 -17.83 -35.23
N ALA A 609 -2.98 -18.68 -34.29
CA ALA A 609 -3.34 -20.09 -34.25
C ALA A 609 -4.85 -20.29 -34.09
N ARG A 610 -5.47 -19.59 -33.12
CA ARG A 610 -6.91 -19.65 -32.88
C ARG A 610 -7.73 -19.21 -34.10
N LEU A 611 -7.35 -18.12 -34.78
CA LEU A 611 -8.03 -17.66 -36.00
C LEU A 611 -7.94 -18.70 -37.13
N VAL A 612 -6.80 -19.37 -37.27
CA VAL A 612 -6.57 -20.39 -38.30
C VAL A 612 -7.35 -21.69 -38.00
N GLU A 613 -7.44 -22.08 -36.72
CA GLU A 613 -8.30 -23.19 -36.26
C GLU A 613 -9.78 -22.88 -36.50
N GLN A 614 -10.22 -21.67 -36.16
CA GLN A 614 -11.59 -21.21 -36.40
C GLN A 614 -11.95 -21.18 -37.90
N MET A 615 -11.00 -20.82 -38.79
CA MET A 615 -11.18 -20.93 -40.25
C MET A 615 -11.30 -22.38 -40.74
N GLU A 616 -10.63 -23.33 -40.08
CA GLU A 616 -10.74 -24.75 -40.40
C GLU A 616 -12.09 -25.33 -39.96
N GLU A 617 -12.53 -25.01 -38.73
CA GLU A 617 -13.84 -25.42 -38.22
C GLU A 617 -15.00 -24.86 -39.04
N GLN A 618 -14.89 -23.63 -39.51
CA GLN A 618 -15.91 -22.99 -40.36
C GLN A 618 -15.80 -23.35 -41.84
N GLY A 619 -14.87 -24.24 -42.22
CA GLY A 619 -14.72 -24.71 -43.60
C GLY A 619 -14.18 -23.67 -44.58
N VAL A 620 -13.52 -22.61 -44.08
CA VAL A 620 -12.82 -21.61 -44.90
C VAL A 620 -11.51 -22.17 -45.46
N VAL A 621 -10.84 -23.05 -44.70
CA VAL A 621 -9.62 -23.74 -45.10
C VAL A 621 -9.68 -25.23 -44.74
N THR A 622 -8.89 -26.06 -45.42
CA THR A 622 -8.76 -27.49 -45.10
C THR A 622 -7.94 -27.71 -43.83
N PRO A 623 -8.03 -28.92 -43.24
CA PRO A 623 -7.04 -29.38 -42.28
C PRO A 623 -5.61 -29.29 -42.81
N ALA A 624 -4.66 -29.13 -41.90
CA ALA A 624 -3.26 -29.06 -42.23
C ALA A 624 -2.77 -30.39 -42.81
N ASN A 625 -2.08 -30.34 -43.95
CA ASN A 625 -1.38 -31.52 -44.48
C ASN A 625 -0.10 -31.81 -43.67
N HIS A 626 0.62 -32.88 -44.03
CA HIS A 626 1.88 -33.30 -43.38
C HIS A 626 3.02 -32.25 -43.38
N VAL A 627 2.89 -31.13 -44.11
CA VAL A 627 3.86 -30.00 -44.12
C VAL A 627 3.25 -28.73 -43.51
N GLY A 628 2.09 -28.83 -42.84
CA GLY A 628 1.41 -27.69 -42.23
C GLY A 628 0.73 -26.74 -43.22
N LYS A 629 0.59 -27.10 -44.50
CA LYS A 629 -0.12 -26.29 -45.50
C LYS A 629 -1.62 -26.61 -45.48
N ARG A 630 -2.43 -25.55 -45.54
CA ARG A 630 -3.90 -25.61 -45.62
C ARG A 630 -4.36 -25.04 -46.96
N GLU A 631 -5.30 -25.69 -47.61
CA GLU A 631 -5.91 -25.21 -48.86
C GLU A 631 -7.10 -24.31 -48.53
N VAL A 632 -7.28 -23.24 -49.32
CA VAL A 632 -8.35 -22.26 -49.11
C VAL A 632 -9.59 -22.67 -49.89
N LEU A 633 -10.71 -22.86 -49.19
CA LEU A 633 -11.97 -23.40 -49.73
C LEU A 633 -12.97 -22.31 -50.14
N VAL A 634 -12.75 -21.07 -49.72
CA VAL A 634 -13.58 -19.92 -50.13
C VAL A 634 -13.25 -19.43 -51.54
N PRO A 635 -14.24 -18.88 -52.29
CA PRO A 635 -14.02 -18.27 -53.60
C PRO A 635 -13.06 -17.07 -53.52
N GLU A 636 -12.39 -16.75 -54.62
CA GLU A 636 -11.56 -15.56 -54.74
C GLU A 636 -12.45 -14.31 -54.69
N VAL A 637 -12.08 -13.32 -53.86
CA VAL A 637 -12.81 -12.06 -53.66
C VAL A 637 -12.09 -10.90 -54.33
#